data_AF-F6H0C2-F1
#
_entry.id   AF-F6H0C2-F1
#
_cell.length_a   1.000
_cell.length_b   1.000
_cell.length_c   1.000
_cell.angle_alpha   90.00
_cell.angle_beta   90.00
_cell.angle_gamma   90.00
#
_symmetry.space_group_name_H-M   'P 1'
#
loop_
_entity.id
_entity.type
_entity.pdbx_description
1 polymer ?
#
loop_
_entity_poly.entity_id
_entity_poly.type
_entity_poly.pdbx_seq_one_letter_code
_entity_poly.pdbx_strand_id
1 'polypeptide(L)'
;MGEVVEESNNIITLLRVEMESPAAEEQELVVSAPPMQLQDNSPYLSGKPLLLVEHPDVTTRRGGTHSLTPFFTPLGSPIRRAIQMTKFDPQDAWLPITESRNGNAFYAAFHTLCSGIGIQALVLPVSFTILGWTWGVICLTIAFVWQMYTLWLLVKLHDSPETGVRYSRYLHICQATFGNKLGKLMALFPIMYLSGGTCVALIIVGGSTLKLFFQIICGHGCNAKPLTTLEWYLVFTCAAVLLSQLPNLNSIAGVSLIGAATAIAYCTIMWLVAVTEGRLEGVSYDPVRPVENVALIFGVLNALGIIAFAFRGHNLILEIQATMPSSEKRTTYVPMWRGVKVAYLIIALCLFPLAIGGYWAYGQKIPENGGMLTAIYLYHGRDTSQFVLALTSLLVIINSVSSFQIYGMPMFDDMESKYTKRKNKPCPWWLRALFRTMFGYGCFFVAVAMPFLGSFAGLTGGVAVPVTFAYPCFLWLKIKKPKKYSMMWVLNWVLGASGMVLSVVLIAAGVYVVIDTGIKVSFFKPYPVQPSGPPVVSVPPFQLHSPSMTRSPLIGGVPKSPLTSRILTPLASPMKKAIASMQGFLEEVGHLTKLDPQDAWLPITESRDGNAYYSAFHSLSSGIGVQALVLPLAFTTLGWIWGILCLSLAFGWQLYTLWLLIQLHESASGTRYSRYLRLSMAAFGEKLGKLLALFPTMYLSGGTCVTLVIIGGGTMKIFFQIVCDSNCNVNPLTTIEWYIVFTCSAVILAQLPNLNSIAGISLIGSISAVTYCTVIWVVSVTKDRPHGVSYDPVKPTSDVARLCGILNALGIIAFAFRGHNLVLEIQGTMPSSAKHPSRKPMWSGVKFAYLIIAMSLFPLAVGGYWAYGNLIKEDGMFAALYNYHGHDTSRIILGLTSLLIVINSLTSFQIYAMPAFDNLEFRYISSRNQPCPWWLRSGFRAFFGCLVFFIAVALPFLPSLAGLIGGVALPVTFAYPCFMWIQIKQPQKYSVIWYLNWGLGCMGMVLSVLLVTGAVWSIVTMGIEIHFFKPK
;
A
#
# COMPACT_ATOMS: atom_id res chain seq x y z
N MET A 1 -19.31 -63.10 -11.43
CA MET A 1 -20.31 -62.52 -12.36
C MET A 1 -19.76 -61.20 -12.88
N GLY A 2 -19.32 -61.02 -14.13
CA GLY A 2 -18.60 -61.90 -15.09
C GLY A 2 -17.30 -61.14 -15.50
N GLU A 3 -16.23 -61.73 -16.04
CA GLU A 3 -16.08 -62.35 -17.38
C GLU A 3 -16.43 -61.37 -18.52
N VAL A 4 -15.64 -61.18 -19.61
CA VAL A 4 -14.53 -61.94 -20.27
C VAL A 4 -13.33 -60.97 -20.52
N VAL A 5 -12.00 -61.26 -20.49
CA VAL A 5 -11.08 -62.44 -20.60
C VAL A 5 -10.32 -62.52 -21.96
N GLU A 6 -9.06 -63.01 -21.95
CA GLU A 6 -8.11 -63.20 -23.09
C GLU A 6 -7.61 -61.91 -23.81
N GLU A 7 -6.49 -61.79 -24.54
CA GLU A 7 -5.13 -62.42 -24.66
C GLU A 7 -4.24 -61.37 -25.44
N SER A 8 -2.96 -61.49 -25.87
CA SER A 8 -2.05 -62.63 -26.04
C SER A 8 -0.54 -62.38 -25.84
N ASN A 9 0.14 -63.49 -25.51
CA ASN A 9 1.50 -63.94 -25.82
C ASN A 9 2.17 -63.38 -27.14
N ASN A 10 3.50 -63.33 -27.39
CA ASN A 10 4.71 -63.65 -26.58
C ASN A 10 6.07 -63.23 -27.25
N ILE A 11 7.12 -63.03 -26.42
CA ILE A 11 8.55 -63.47 -26.57
C ILE A 11 9.46 -62.87 -27.71
N ILE A 12 10.78 -63.17 -27.59
CA ILE A 12 11.96 -62.92 -28.47
C ILE A 12 12.68 -61.57 -28.22
N THR A 13 13.96 -61.45 -27.82
CA THR A 13 15.07 -62.32 -27.31
C THR A 13 16.01 -61.41 -26.48
N LEU A 14 16.59 -61.77 -25.32
CA LEU A 14 17.78 -62.63 -25.05
C LEU A 14 19.06 -62.19 -25.83
N LEU A 15 20.29 -62.10 -25.27
CA LEU A 15 20.78 -62.33 -23.89
C LEU A 15 22.19 -61.72 -23.61
N ARG A 16 22.61 -61.78 -22.33
CA ARG A 16 23.98 -61.65 -21.75
C ARG A 16 24.63 -60.23 -21.73
N VAL A 17 25.53 -59.82 -20.80
CA VAL A 17 25.98 -60.24 -19.43
C VAL A 17 27.06 -59.22 -18.90
N GLU A 18 27.75 -59.20 -17.73
CA GLU A 18 27.87 -59.89 -16.40
C GLU A 18 28.12 -58.76 -15.32
N MET A 19 27.81 -58.91 -14.02
CA MET A 19 28.68 -59.15 -12.83
C MET A 19 29.87 -58.16 -12.58
N GLU A 20 30.31 -57.78 -11.34
CA GLU A 20 30.28 -58.39 -9.99
C GLU A 20 30.13 -57.40 -8.77
N SER A 21 29.40 -57.81 -7.71
CA SER A 21 29.80 -58.02 -6.27
C SER A 21 30.46 -56.91 -5.34
N PRO A 22 30.71 -57.10 -4.00
CA PRO A 22 29.74 -56.76 -2.90
C PRO A 22 30.31 -56.16 -1.53
N ALA A 23 29.45 -56.08 -0.48
CA ALA A 23 29.72 -56.19 1.01
C ALA A 23 30.51 -55.08 1.79
N ALA A 24 30.43 -54.89 3.14
CA ALA A 24 29.47 -55.22 4.24
C ALA A 24 29.78 -54.44 5.58
N GLU A 25 28.81 -54.38 6.54
CA GLU A 25 28.87 -54.38 8.05
C GLU A 25 29.81 -53.41 8.86
N GLU A 26 29.66 -53.05 10.17
CA GLU A 26 28.66 -53.24 11.26
C GLU A 26 28.75 -52.17 12.42
N GLN A 27 27.81 -52.21 13.39
CA GLN A 27 27.87 -51.82 14.84
C GLN A 27 27.92 -50.36 15.39
N GLU A 28 27.54 -50.23 16.68
CA GLU A 28 27.32 -49.01 17.51
C GLU A 28 28.19 -48.98 18.79
N LEU A 29 28.36 -47.81 19.46
CA LEU A 29 28.35 -47.67 20.94
C LEU A 29 28.27 -46.20 21.44
N VAL A 30 28.22 -45.99 22.76
CA VAL A 30 27.60 -44.81 23.46
C VAL A 30 28.52 -44.27 24.60
N VAL A 31 28.09 -43.21 25.34
CA VAL A 31 28.64 -42.68 26.64
C VAL A 31 29.82 -41.68 26.48
N SER A 32 30.03 -40.56 27.22
CA SER A 32 29.40 -39.83 28.37
C SER A 32 29.72 -38.29 28.35
N ALA A 33 29.14 -37.52 29.29
CA ALA A 33 29.54 -36.16 29.73
C ALA A 33 29.40 -36.06 31.29
N PRO A 34 29.66 -34.94 32.01
CA PRO A 34 30.27 -33.62 31.72
C PRO A 34 31.54 -33.36 32.60
N PRO A 35 31.99 -32.13 33.03
CA PRO A 35 31.29 -31.17 33.91
C PRO A 35 31.49 -29.66 33.57
N MET A 36 31.41 -28.75 34.56
CA MET A 36 31.03 -27.33 34.47
C MET A 36 31.95 -26.36 35.26
N GLN A 37 32.20 -25.14 34.75
CA GLN A 37 32.48 -23.85 35.46
C GLN A 37 32.43 -22.69 34.42
N LEU A 38 31.63 -21.62 34.58
CA LEU A 38 31.85 -20.37 35.36
C LEU A 38 33.16 -19.63 34.94
N GLN A 39 33.15 -18.40 34.41
CA GLN A 39 32.87 -17.16 35.17
C GLN A 39 32.56 -15.90 34.29
N ASP A 40 32.17 -14.81 34.96
CA ASP A 40 31.43 -13.58 34.57
C ASP A 40 32.04 -12.54 33.57
N ASN A 41 31.16 -11.59 33.21
CA ASN A 41 31.35 -10.14 32.97
C ASN A 41 31.84 -9.55 31.61
N SER A 42 31.00 -8.65 31.10
CA SER A 42 31.28 -7.52 30.18
C SER A 42 32.23 -6.49 30.84
N PRO A 43 33.06 -5.70 30.09
CA PRO A 43 32.54 -4.57 29.31
C PRO A 43 33.28 -4.16 28.00
N TYR A 44 32.59 -3.30 27.24
CA TYR A 44 33.04 -2.35 26.20
C TYR A 44 34.56 -2.21 25.90
N LEU A 45 34.96 -2.33 24.62
CA LEU A 45 35.35 -1.15 23.77
C LEU A 45 35.72 -1.47 22.29
N SER A 46 35.96 -0.39 21.54
CA SER A 46 36.23 -0.28 20.09
C SER A 46 37.50 -0.97 19.58
N GLY A 47 37.48 -1.48 18.34
CA GLY A 47 38.69 -1.84 17.58
C GLY A 47 38.46 -2.18 16.09
N LYS A 48 39.33 -1.65 15.21
CA LYS A 48 39.58 -2.16 13.84
C LYS A 48 41.05 -2.60 13.76
N PRO A 49 41.36 -3.66 13.01
CA PRO A 49 42.24 -3.51 11.82
C PRO A 49 41.52 -3.98 10.53
N LEU A 50 41.83 -3.58 9.29
CA LEU A 50 43.05 -3.12 8.61
C LEU A 50 43.97 -4.27 8.14
N LEU A 51 44.10 -4.42 6.82
CA LEU A 51 45.19 -5.12 6.12
C LEU A 51 45.62 -4.29 4.91
N LEU A 52 46.91 -4.35 4.56
CA LEU A 52 47.54 -3.56 3.51
C LEU A 52 47.40 -4.21 2.12
N VAL A 53 47.69 -3.42 1.09
CA VAL A 53 48.04 -3.87 -0.26
C VAL A 53 49.50 -3.55 -0.49
N GLU A 54 50.24 -4.48 -1.09
CA GLU A 54 51.62 -4.29 -1.52
C GLU A 54 51.72 -4.52 -3.04
N HIS A 55 52.61 -3.79 -3.71
CA HIS A 55 52.76 -3.74 -5.16
C HIS A 55 54.25 -3.77 -5.54
N PRO A 56 54.60 -4.54 -6.59
CA PRO A 56 55.63 -4.14 -7.54
C PRO A 56 55.03 -3.81 -8.93
N ASP A 57 55.86 -3.27 -9.82
CA ASP A 57 55.47 -2.46 -10.99
C ASP A 57 56.49 -2.65 -12.15
N VAL A 58 56.37 -1.85 -13.23
CA VAL A 58 57.43 -1.48 -14.20
C VAL A 58 57.61 -2.34 -15.49
N THR A 59 56.79 -1.98 -16.50
CA THR A 59 57.19 -1.59 -17.90
C THR A 59 57.31 -2.56 -19.12
N THR A 60 56.55 -2.17 -20.17
CA THR A 60 56.93 -1.93 -21.60
C THR A 60 56.89 -2.98 -22.74
N ARG A 61 56.07 -2.60 -23.75
CA ARG A 61 56.30 -2.52 -25.22
C ARG A 61 56.08 -3.72 -26.18
N ARG A 62 55.14 -3.47 -27.11
CA ARG A 62 55.11 -3.78 -28.57
C ARG A 62 55.07 -5.24 -29.07
N GLY A 63 54.02 -5.53 -29.86
CA GLY A 63 54.15 -6.27 -31.12
C GLY A 63 53.31 -7.55 -31.25
N GLY A 64 52.98 -7.92 -32.50
CA GLY A 64 52.54 -9.27 -32.87
C GLY A 64 51.03 -9.53 -32.90
N THR A 65 50.45 -9.52 -34.11
CA THR A 65 49.26 -10.32 -34.42
C THR A 65 49.67 -11.77 -34.67
N HIS A 66 48.90 -12.76 -34.21
CA HIS A 66 48.49 -13.95 -34.97
C HIS A 66 47.45 -14.75 -34.18
N SER A 67 46.63 -15.54 -34.87
CA SER A 67 45.63 -16.44 -34.27
C SER A 67 46.10 -17.89 -34.31
N LEU A 68 45.72 -18.70 -33.32
CA LEU A 68 45.20 -20.07 -33.53
C LEU A 68 44.54 -20.62 -32.25
N THR A 69 43.88 -21.78 -32.38
CA THR A 69 42.90 -22.35 -31.44
C THR A 69 43.51 -23.31 -30.40
N PRO A 70 42.79 -23.68 -29.32
CA PRO A 70 43.40 -24.17 -28.07
C PRO A 70 43.63 -25.69 -28.04
N PHE A 71 44.50 -26.11 -27.12
CA PHE A 71 44.68 -27.52 -26.73
C PHE A 71 44.49 -27.71 -25.20
N PHE A 72 44.04 -28.88 -24.79
CA PHE A 72 43.75 -29.22 -23.39
C PHE A 72 44.94 -29.87 -22.68
N THR A 73 45.08 -29.61 -21.37
CA THR A 73 45.43 -30.62 -20.34
C THR A 73 45.13 -30.05 -18.94
N PRO A 74 44.87 -30.88 -17.89
CA PRO A 74 44.09 -30.41 -16.74
C PRO A 74 44.76 -30.58 -15.36
N LEU A 75 45.03 -29.47 -14.65
CA LEU A 75 45.15 -29.47 -13.18
C LEU A 75 44.15 -28.49 -12.54
N GLY A 76 42.87 -28.85 -12.62
CA GLY A 76 41.82 -28.23 -11.80
C GLY A 76 41.87 -28.79 -10.38
N SER A 77 42.58 -28.11 -9.48
CA SER A 77 42.64 -28.52 -8.06
C SER A 77 41.24 -28.64 -7.45
N PRO A 78 41.03 -29.49 -6.43
CA PRO A 78 39.72 -29.61 -5.75
C PRO A 78 39.20 -28.26 -5.25
N ILE A 79 40.12 -27.41 -4.77
CA ILE A 79 39.87 -26.02 -4.34
C ILE A 79 39.23 -25.19 -5.47
N ARG A 80 39.71 -25.32 -6.73
CA ARG A 80 39.16 -24.56 -7.86
C ARG A 80 37.77 -25.04 -8.28
N ARG A 81 37.40 -26.30 -8.02
CA ARG A 81 36.01 -26.79 -8.16
C ARG A 81 35.11 -26.35 -7.01
N ALA A 82 35.61 -26.42 -5.76
CA ALA A 82 34.87 -25.95 -4.58
C ALA A 82 34.50 -24.44 -4.67
N ILE A 83 35.38 -23.62 -5.26
CA ILE A 83 35.11 -22.20 -5.55
C ILE A 83 34.04 -22.00 -6.66
N GLN A 84 33.79 -23.00 -7.50
CA GLN A 84 32.84 -22.91 -8.63
C GLN A 84 31.45 -23.49 -8.35
N MET A 85 31.30 -24.43 -7.41
CA MET A 85 30.01 -25.11 -7.14
C MET A 85 28.98 -24.23 -6.40
N THR A 86 29.34 -23.01 -6.00
CA THR A 86 28.41 -22.04 -5.39
C THR A 86 28.42 -20.70 -6.13
N LYS A 87 27.75 -20.64 -7.29
CA LYS A 87 27.26 -19.37 -7.87
C LYS A 87 26.07 -18.82 -7.07
N PHE A 88 26.30 -18.55 -5.79
CA PHE A 88 25.47 -17.60 -5.06
C PHE A 88 25.66 -16.22 -5.69
N ASP A 89 24.57 -15.49 -5.92
CA ASP A 89 24.67 -14.03 -6.02
C ASP A 89 25.10 -13.53 -4.63
N PRO A 90 26.23 -12.82 -4.47
CA PRO A 90 26.63 -12.30 -3.16
C PRO A 90 25.58 -11.38 -2.53
N GLN A 91 24.72 -10.78 -3.37
CA GLN A 91 23.60 -9.95 -2.94
C GLN A 91 22.45 -10.76 -2.31
N ASP A 92 22.32 -12.05 -2.65
CA ASP A 92 21.32 -12.93 -2.03
C ASP A 92 21.69 -13.26 -0.57
N ALA A 93 22.96 -13.18 -0.17
CA ALA A 93 23.39 -13.43 1.20
C ALA A 93 22.93 -12.37 2.23
N TRP A 94 22.15 -11.37 1.81
CA TRP A 94 21.70 -10.24 2.63
C TRP A 94 20.17 -10.00 2.59
N LEU A 95 19.39 -11.00 2.15
CA LEU A 95 17.94 -10.88 1.99
C LEU A 95 17.18 -11.82 2.96
N PRO A 96 15.94 -11.50 3.39
CA PRO A 96 15.26 -12.15 4.54
C PRO A 96 15.09 -13.67 4.42
N ILE A 97 15.07 -14.19 3.20
CA ILE A 97 14.89 -15.63 2.92
C ILE A 97 16.25 -16.36 2.88
N THR A 98 17.35 -15.65 2.65
CA THR A 98 18.64 -16.22 2.26
C THR A 98 19.86 -15.71 3.05
N GLU A 99 19.70 -14.73 3.95
CA GLU A 99 20.75 -14.22 4.85
C GLU A 99 21.10 -15.17 6.01
N SER A 100 20.20 -16.11 6.32
CA SER A 100 20.43 -17.18 7.29
C SER A 100 20.06 -18.50 6.66
N ARG A 101 21.00 -19.46 6.64
CA ARG A 101 20.78 -20.80 6.05
C ARG A 101 20.98 -21.93 7.07
N ASN A 102 20.39 -21.77 8.25
CA ASN A 102 20.49 -22.68 9.40
C ASN A 102 19.25 -23.59 9.55
N GLY A 103 18.31 -23.55 8.60
CA GLY A 103 17.05 -24.29 8.62
C GLY A 103 17.23 -25.80 8.48
N ASN A 104 16.31 -26.56 9.05
CA ASN A 104 16.32 -28.02 9.09
C ASN A 104 14.91 -28.60 8.86
N ALA A 105 14.78 -29.94 8.89
CA ALA A 105 13.51 -30.62 8.63
C ALA A 105 12.36 -30.20 9.57
N PHE A 106 12.65 -29.91 10.85
CA PHE A 106 11.65 -29.42 11.81
C PHE A 106 11.21 -28.00 11.49
N TYR A 107 12.16 -27.10 11.17
CA TYR A 107 11.86 -25.72 10.80
C TYR A 107 10.95 -25.70 9.56
N ALA A 108 11.28 -26.50 8.55
CA ALA A 108 10.44 -26.66 7.37
C ALA A 108 9.05 -27.22 7.71
N ALA A 109 8.94 -28.20 8.61
CA ALA A 109 7.65 -28.71 9.05
C ALA A 109 6.81 -27.62 9.74
N PHE A 110 7.39 -26.84 10.67
CA PHE A 110 6.69 -25.77 11.39
C PHE A 110 6.25 -24.63 10.46
N HIS A 111 7.12 -24.16 9.56
CA HIS A 111 6.75 -23.15 8.57
C HIS A 111 5.65 -23.66 7.61
N THR A 112 5.72 -24.92 7.18
CA THR A 112 4.72 -25.54 6.29
C THR A 112 3.37 -25.75 6.99
N LEU A 113 3.37 -26.08 8.28
CA LEU A 113 2.15 -26.21 9.09
C LEU A 113 1.48 -24.85 9.31
N CYS A 114 2.24 -23.84 9.71
CA CYS A 114 1.71 -22.49 9.98
C CYS A 114 1.33 -21.72 8.68
N SER A 115 1.87 -22.08 7.51
CA SER A 115 1.35 -21.56 6.23
C SER A 115 0.17 -22.39 5.69
N GLY A 116 0.20 -23.72 5.88
CA GLY A 116 -0.76 -24.69 5.34
C GLY A 116 -2.08 -24.79 6.11
N ILE A 117 -2.08 -24.48 7.41
CA ILE A 117 -3.28 -24.44 8.27
C ILE A 117 -3.51 -22.99 8.70
N GLY A 118 -4.71 -22.45 8.46
CA GLY A 118 -5.00 -21.02 8.62
C GLY A 118 -6.46 -20.68 8.29
N ILE A 119 -6.71 -19.44 7.85
CA ILE A 119 -8.00 -18.98 7.30
C ILE A 119 -8.70 -20.03 6.44
N GLN A 120 -7.95 -20.69 5.56
CA GLN A 120 -8.47 -21.66 4.62
C GLN A 120 -9.08 -22.92 5.28
N ALA A 121 -8.71 -23.25 6.52
CA ALA A 121 -9.34 -24.30 7.31
C ALA A 121 -10.76 -23.91 7.77
N LEU A 122 -10.98 -22.62 8.07
CA LEU A 122 -12.26 -22.10 8.55
C LEU A 122 -13.34 -22.14 7.47
N VAL A 123 -12.96 -21.84 6.22
CA VAL A 123 -13.87 -21.82 5.06
C VAL A 123 -13.95 -23.12 4.27
N LEU A 124 -13.01 -24.07 4.44
CA LEU A 124 -13.06 -25.35 3.71
C LEU A 124 -14.42 -26.08 3.82
N PRO A 125 -15.05 -26.19 5.01
CA PRO A 125 -16.37 -26.82 5.13
C PRO A 125 -17.49 -26.16 4.32
N VAL A 126 -17.37 -24.86 3.99
CA VAL A 126 -18.34 -24.14 3.13
C VAL A 126 -18.38 -24.75 1.73
N SER A 127 -17.27 -25.30 1.22
CA SER A 127 -17.28 -25.97 -0.09
C SER A 127 -18.18 -27.22 -0.14
N PHE A 128 -18.42 -27.87 1.01
CA PHE A 128 -19.26 -29.06 1.08
C PHE A 128 -20.76 -28.74 1.06
N THR A 129 -21.19 -27.51 1.38
CA THR A 129 -22.62 -27.12 1.26
C THR A 129 -23.07 -27.09 -0.21
N ILE A 130 -22.16 -26.77 -1.13
CA ILE A 130 -22.43 -26.71 -2.58
C ILE A 130 -22.09 -28.03 -3.29
N LEU A 131 -21.04 -28.75 -2.86
CA LEU A 131 -20.62 -30.00 -3.51
C LEU A 131 -21.31 -31.25 -2.94
N GLY A 132 -21.86 -31.18 -1.72
CA GLY A 132 -22.33 -32.33 -0.97
C GLY A 132 -21.22 -33.29 -0.56
N TRP A 133 -21.59 -34.37 0.13
CA TRP A 133 -20.67 -35.39 0.62
C TRP A 133 -19.73 -35.96 -0.46
N THR A 134 -20.30 -36.52 -1.52
CA THR A 134 -19.54 -37.30 -2.51
C THR A 134 -18.51 -36.44 -3.24
N TRP A 135 -18.93 -35.31 -3.82
CA TRP A 135 -18.01 -34.44 -4.56
C TRP A 135 -17.10 -33.62 -3.64
N GLY A 136 -17.55 -33.23 -2.44
CA GLY A 136 -16.70 -32.57 -1.45
C GLY A 136 -15.48 -33.43 -1.09
N VAL A 137 -15.69 -34.70 -0.73
CA VAL A 137 -14.60 -35.64 -0.39
C VAL A 137 -13.73 -35.96 -1.60
N ILE A 138 -14.33 -36.23 -2.78
CA ILE A 138 -13.57 -36.55 -4.00
C ILE A 138 -12.69 -35.36 -4.43
N CYS A 139 -13.25 -34.15 -4.53
CA CYS A 139 -12.51 -32.97 -4.96
C CYS A 139 -11.42 -32.56 -3.95
N LEU A 140 -11.69 -32.67 -2.64
CA LEU A 140 -10.69 -32.44 -1.61
C LEU A 140 -9.52 -33.44 -1.71
N THR A 141 -9.82 -34.72 -1.94
CA THR A 141 -8.81 -35.79 -2.08
C THR A 141 -7.96 -35.60 -3.34
N ILE A 142 -8.58 -35.33 -4.49
CA ILE A 142 -7.88 -35.09 -5.76
C ILE A 142 -6.98 -33.86 -5.64
N ALA A 143 -7.48 -32.76 -5.07
CA ALA A 143 -6.69 -31.54 -4.85
C ALA A 143 -5.49 -31.78 -3.91
N PHE A 144 -5.67 -32.55 -2.83
CA PHE A 144 -4.58 -32.91 -1.92
C PHE A 144 -3.51 -33.76 -2.61
N VAL A 145 -3.89 -34.80 -3.35
CA VAL A 145 -2.94 -35.68 -4.07
C VAL A 145 -2.18 -34.89 -5.16
N TRP A 146 -2.88 -34.04 -5.92
CA TRP A 146 -2.27 -33.18 -6.94
C TRP A 146 -1.29 -32.18 -6.31
N GLN A 147 -1.64 -31.53 -5.20
CA GLN A 147 -0.71 -30.61 -4.52
C GLN A 147 0.53 -31.35 -3.99
N MET A 148 0.38 -32.57 -3.45
CA MET A 148 1.51 -33.38 -2.99
C MET A 148 2.47 -33.74 -4.13
N TYR A 149 1.94 -33.97 -5.33
CA TYR A 149 2.76 -34.14 -6.54
C TYR A 149 3.49 -32.86 -6.94
N THR A 150 2.80 -31.71 -7.04
CA THR A 150 3.43 -30.45 -7.47
C THR A 150 4.44 -29.90 -6.47
N LEU A 151 4.18 -30.09 -5.17
CA LEU A 151 5.12 -29.83 -4.08
C LEU A 151 6.40 -30.68 -4.22
N TRP A 152 6.29 -31.97 -4.57
CA TRP A 152 7.45 -32.83 -4.82
C TRP A 152 8.30 -32.32 -5.99
N LEU A 153 7.66 -31.86 -7.08
CA LEU A 153 8.36 -31.23 -8.21
C LEU A 153 9.15 -30.01 -7.74
N LEU A 154 8.50 -29.07 -7.03
CA LEU A 154 9.18 -27.86 -6.54
C LEU A 154 10.38 -28.19 -5.64
N VAL A 155 10.22 -29.12 -4.69
CA VAL A 155 11.30 -29.51 -3.77
C VAL A 155 12.48 -30.17 -4.49
N LYS A 156 12.22 -30.88 -5.60
CA LYS A 156 13.24 -31.46 -6.49
C LYS A 156 13.85 -30.48 -7.50
N LEU A 157 13.19 -29.36 -7.79
CA LEU A 157 13.64 -28.36 -8.76
C LEU A 157 14.43 -27.20 -8.15
N HIS A 158 14.35 -26.99 -6.83
CA HIS A 158 15.07 -25.94 -6.10
C HIS A 158 16.61 -26.04 -6.24
N ASP A 159 17.20 -27.23 -6.10
CA ASP A 159 18.62 -27.48 -6.34
C ASP A 159 18.82 -28.07 -7.74
N SER A 160 19.69 -27.48 -8.57
CA SER A 160 20.05 -28.03 -9.89
C SER A 160 21.47 -28.62 -9.89
N PRO A 161 21.64 -29.97 -9.82
CA PRO A 161 22.95 -30.61 -9.84
C PRO A 161 23.68 -30.38 -11.18
N GLU A 162 22.94 -30.34 -12.29
CA GLU A 162 23.49 -30.15 -13.64
C GLU A 162 24.14 -28.77 -13.85
N THR A 163 23.76 -27.75 -13.08
CA THR A 163 24.20 -26.35 -13.30
C THR A 163 24.79 -25.66 -12.07
N GLY A 164 24.74 -26.29 -10.89
CA GLY A 164 25.17 -25.66 -9.62
C GLY A 164 24.31 -24.47 -9.17
N VAL A 165 23.12 -24.29 -9.78
CA VAL A 165 22.22 -23.16 -9.48
C VAL A 165 21.18 -23.58 -8.45
N ARG A 166 20.97 -22.73 -7.43
CA ARG A 166 19.95 -22.91 -6.39
C ARG A 166 18.86 -21.86 -6.51
N TYR A 167 17.66 -22.27 -6.90
CA TYR A 167 16.51 -21.40 -7.11
C TYR A 167 15.80 -21.06 -5.79
N SER A 168 16.41 -20.17 -5.00
CA SER A 168 15.91 -19.75 -3.68
C SER A 168 14.60 -18.93 -3.69
N ARG A 169 13.96 -18.72 -4.86
CA ARG A 169 12.61 -18.14 -5.00
C ARG A 169 11.87 -18.72 -6.21
N TYR A 170 10.55 -18.77 -6.11
CA TYR A 170 9.64 -19.12 -7.21
C TYR A 170 9.77 -18.16 -8.42
N LEU A 171 9.91 -16.85 -8.15
CA LEU A 171 10.14 -15.86 -9.22
C LEU A 171 11.45 -16.14 -10.01
N HIS A 172 12.52 -16.55 -9.32
CA HIS A 172 13.81 -16.85 -9.96
C HIS A 172 13.74 -18.09 -10.87
N ILE A 173 13.07 -19.18 -10.46
CA ILE A 173 12.96 -20.38 -11.30
C ILE A 173 12.08 -20.14 -12.54
N CYS A 174 10.99 -19.37 -12.41
CA CYS A 174 10.17 -18.96 -13.55
C CYS A 174 10.93 -18.05 -14.53
N GLN A 175 11.73 -17.10 -14.04
CA GLN A 175 12.60 -16.27 -14.89
C GLN A 175 13.64 -17.09 -15.65
N ALA A 176 14.25 -18.10 -15.01
CA ALA A 176 15.23 -18.98 -15.64
C ALA A 176 14.60 -19.91 -16.70
N THR A 177 13.35 -20.34 -16.47
CA THR A 177 12.68 -21.32 -17.32
C THR A 177 11.95 -20.72 -18.51
N PHE A 178 11.27 -19.58 -18.31
CA PHE A 178 10.43 -18.92 -19.32
C PHE A 178 11.03 -17.59 -19.82
N GLY A 179 12.21 -17.22 -19.34
CA GLY A 179 12.90 -15.99 -19.74
C GLY A 179 12.43 -14.74 -19.00
N ASN A 180 13.24 -13.69 -19.09
CA ASN A 180 13.20 -12.54 -18.16
C ASN A 180 11.96 -11.62 -18.29
N LYS A 181 11.17 -11.75 -19.35
CA LYS A 181 9.87 -11.05 -19.54
C LYS A 181 8.70 -11.95 -19.10
N LEU A 182 8.50 -13.08 -19.78
CA LEU A 182 7.39 -14.00 -19.54
C LEU A 182 7.43 -14.63 -18.14
N GLY A 183 8.61 -15.06 -17.68
CA GLY A 183 8.78 -15.60 -16.32
C GLY A 183 8.48 -14.58 -15.22
N LYS A 184 8.66 -13.27 -15.47
CA LYS A 184 8.19 -12.21 -14.56
C LYS A 184 6.69 -12.01 -14.64
N LEU A 185 6.08 -12.02 -15.83
CA LEU A 185 4.63 -11.89 -15.97
C LEU A 185 3.90 -13.05 -15.26
N MET A 186 4.32 -14.29 -15.52
CA MET A 186 3.72 -15.49 -14.94
C MET A 186 3.89 -15.57 -13.42
N ALA A 187 5.05 -15.20 -12.87
CA ALA A 187 5.30 -15.38 -11.43
C ALA A 187 4.99 -14.13 -10.59
N LEU A 188 5.31 -12.91 -11.06
CA LEU A 188 5.23 -11.72 -10.21
C LEU A 188 3.79 -11.36 -9.85
N PHE A 189 2.84 -11.42 -10.78
CA PHE A 189 1.45 -11.10 -10.48
C PHE A 189 0.83 -12.11 -9.48
N PRO A 190 0.89 -13.44 -9.70
CA PRO A 190 0.39 -14.40 -8.72
C PRO A 190 1.14 -14.42 -7.38
N ILE A 191 2.47 -14.19 -7.34
CA ILE A 191 3.22 -14.15 -6.07
C ILE A 191 2.89 -12.88 -5.27
N MET A 192 2.81 -11.71 -5.91
CA MET A 192 2.39 -10.48 -5.23
C MET A 192 0.94 -10.60 -4.73
N TYR A 193 0.05 -11.18 -5.54
CA TYR A 193 -1.34 -11.45 -5.14
C TYR A 193 -1.42 -12.46 -3.98
N LEU A 194 -0.65 -13.54 -4.03
CA LEU A 194 -0.63 -14.54 -2.97
C LEU A 194 -0.08 -13.95 -1.66
N SER A 195 1.05 -13.24 -1.69
CA SER A 195 1.64 -12.63 -0.49
C SER A 195 0.72 -11.54 0.07
N GLY A 196 0.38 -10.52 -0.73
CA GLY A 196 -0.47 -9.41 -0.31
C GLY A 196 -1.90 -9.84 0.04
N GLY A 197 -2.56 -10.58 -0.86
CA GLY A 197 -3.93 -11.09 -0.64
C GLY A 197 -4.05 -12.06 0.54
N THR A 198 -2.97 -12.80 0.88
CA THR A 198 -2.95 -13.53 2.16
C THR A 198 -2.90 -12.59 3.35
N CYS A 199 -1.99 -11.63 3.36
CA CYS A 199 -1.87 -10.68 4.46
C CYS A 199 -3.16 -9.87 4.66
N VAL A 200 -3.83 -9.48 3.58
CA VAL A 200 -5.21 -8.94 3.59
C VAL A 200 -6.19 -9.89 4.28
N ALA A 201 -6.28 -11.15 3.83
CA ALA A 201 -7.27 -12.09 4.35
C ALA A 201 -7.00 -12.51 5.82
N LEU A 202 -5.73 -12.59 6.21
CA LEU A 202 -5.32 -12.82 7.61
C LEU A 202 -5.68 -11.63 8.52
N ILE A 203 -5.62 -10.39 8.01
CA ILE A 203 -6.10 -9.20 8.74
C ILE A 203 -7.62 -9.28 8.98
N ILE A 204 -8.39 -9.66 7.96
CA ILE A 204 -9.85 -9.84 8.06
C ILE A 204 -10.19 -10.92 9.12
N VAL A 205 -9.55 -12.10 9.06
CA VAL A 205 -9.76 -13.18 10.05
C VAL A 205 -9.30 -12.78 11.44
N GLY A 206 -8.05 -12.33 11.56
CA GLY A 206 -7.44 -12.06 12.85
C GLY A 206 -8.17 -10.96 13.62
N GLY A 207 -8.60 -9.91 12.92
CA GLY A 207 -9.43 -8.86 13.51
C GLY A 207 -10.87 -9.29 13.82
N SER A 208 -11.56 -9.98 12.90
CA SER A 208 -12.91 -10.49 13.19
C SER A 208 -12.91 -11.52 14.33
N THR A 209 -11.84 -12.31 14.47
CA THR A 209 -11.67 -13.26 15.56
C THR A 209 -11.27 -12.57 16.88
N LEU A 210 -10.45 -11.51 16.85
CA LEU A 210 -10.20 -10.68 18.04
C LEU A 210 -11.48 -10.06 18.58
N LYS A 211 -12.36 -9.57 17.69
CA LYS A 211 -13.69 -9.09 18.06
C LYS A 211 -14.52 -10.17 18.75
N LEU A 212 -14.55 -11.37 18.17
CA LEU A 212 -15.27 -12.53 18.73
C LEU A 212 -14.72 -12.94 20.10
N PHE A 213 -13.39 -13.06 20.22
CA PHE A 213 -12.68 -13.37 21.46
C PHE A 213 -13.02 -12.38 22.59
N PHE A 214 -13.00 -11.08 22.27
CA PHE A 214 -13.42 -10.03 23.21
C PHE A 214 -14.89 -10.17 23.61
N GLN A 215 -15.80 -10.42 22.66
CA GLN A 215 -17.23 -10.61 22.95
C GLN A 215 -17.50 -11.83 23.84
N ILE A 216 -16.76 -12.93 23.67
CA ILE A 216 -16.85 -14.11 24.53
C ILE A 216 -16.38 -13.79 25.96
N ILE A 217 -15.22 -13.13 26.11
CA ILE A 217 -14.64 -12.85 27.44
C ILE A 217 -15.40 -11.76 28.20
N CYS A 218 -15.91 -10.73 27.53
CA CYS A 218 -16.62 -9.63 28.21
C CYS A 218 -18.04 -10.03 28.65
N GLY A 219 -18.65 -11.03 28.01
CA GLY A 219 -19.99 -11.51 28.34
C GLY A 219 -21.06 -10.40 28.34
N HIS A 220 -22.05 -10.54 29.22
CA HIS A 220 -23.12 -9.55 29.41
C HIS A 220 -22.83 -8.56 30.57
N GLY A 221 -21.73 -8.74 31.30
CA GLY A 221 -21.36 -7.91 32.46
C GLY A 221 -20.39 -6.76 32.16
N CYS A 222 -19.83 -6.70 30.95
CA CYS A 222 -18.89 -5.65 30.57
C CYS A 222 -19.58 -4.32 30.22
N ASN A 223 -19.29 -3.28 31.01
CA ASN A 223 -19.53 -1.87 30.63
C ASN A 223 -18.47 -1.31 29.65
N ALA A 224 -17.62 -2.16 29.07
CA ALA A 224 -16.58 -1.76 28.12
C ALA A 224 -17.19 -1.52 26.72
N LYS A 225 -17.03 -0.30 26.17
CA LYS A 225 -17.44 0.03 24.80
C LYS A 225 -16.74 -0.92 23.81
N PRO A 226 -17.46 -1.74 23.04
CA PRO A 226 -16.83 -2.67 22.11
C PRO A 226 -16.21 -1.91 20.93
N LEU A 227 -14.95 -2.24 20.61
CA LEU A 227 -14.28 -1.74 19.40
C LEU A 227 -15.02 -2.23 18.14
N THR A 228 -15.08 -1.37 17.14
CA THR A 228 -15.64 -1.65 15.82
C THR A 228 -14.80 -2.67 15.05
N THR A 229 -15.37 -3.25 13.98
CA THR A 229 -14.65 -4.23 13.14
C THR A 229 -13.38 -3.63 12.52
N LEU A 230 -13.40 -2.35 12.13
CA LEU A 230 -12.23 -1.60 11.63
C LEU A 230 -11.09 -1.59 12.65
N GLU A 231 -11.43 -1.33 13.91
CA GLU A 231 -10.47 -1.21 15.01
C GLU A 231 -9.79 -2.56 15.29
N TRP A 232 -10.56 -3.64 15.37
CA TRP A 232 -9.98 -4.97 15.57
C TRP A 232 -9.06 -5.44 14.43
N TYR A 233 -9.35 -5.08 13.16
CA TYR A 233 -8.49 -5.40 12.01
C TYR A 233 -7.08 -4.83 12.16
N LEU A 234 -6.92 -3.72 12.88
CA LEU A 234 -5.62 -3.05 13.05
C LEU A 234 -5.04 -3.17 14.46
N VAL A 235 -5.81 -3.54 15.49
CA VAL A 235 -5.24 -4.23 16.66
C VAL A 235 -4.46 -5.48 16.19
N PHE A 236 -5.05 -6.26 15.27
CA PHE A 236 -4.35 -7.36 14.62
C PHE A 236 -3.16 -6.90 13.76
N THR A 237 -3.35 -5.93 12.86
CA THR A 237 -2.29 -5.50 11.93
C THR A 237 -1.09 -4.92 12.66
N CYS A 238 -1.28 -4.19 13.76
CA CYS A 238 -0.19 -3.70 14.61
C CYS A 238 0.62 -4.86 15.19
N ALA A 239 -0.02 -5.87 15.78
CA ALA A 239 0.67 -7.06 16.30
C ALA A 239 1.44 -7.82 15.20
N ALA A 240 0.82 -7.96 14.01
CA ALA A 240 1.44 -8.59 12.84
C ALA A 240 2.67 -7.81 12.33
N VAL A 241 2.58 -6.48 12.23
CA VAL A 241 3.70 -5.60 11.82
C VAL A 241 4.81 -5.57 12.87
N LEU A 242 4.50 -5.70 14.16
CA LEU A 242 5.49 -5.75 15.24
C LEU A 242 6.34 -7.03 15.14
N LEU A 243 5.73 -8.19 14.92
CA LEU A 243 6.49 -9.43 14.68
C LEU A 243 7.22 -9.46 13.33
N SER A 244 6.75 -8.70 12.32
CA SER A 244 7.44 -8.59 11.01
C SER A 244 8.83 -7.93 11.11
N GLN A 245 9.17 -7.31 12.25
CA GLN A 245 10.50 -6.73 12.46
C GLN A 245 11.61 -7.78 12.69
N LEU A 246 11.23 -9.05 12.93
CA LEU A 246 12.18 -10.17 13.03
C LEU A 246 12.95 -10.36 11.70
N PRO A 247 14.29 -10.42 11.70
CA PRO A 247 15.10 -10.14 10.52
C PRO A 247 14.86 -11.06 9.31
N ASN A 248 14.77 -12.38 9.53
CA ASN A 248 14.73 -13.41 8.48
C ASN A 248 13.80 -14.59 8.81
N LEU A 249 13.57 -15.46 7.82
CA LEU A 249 12.67 -16.60 7.95
C LEU A 249 13.08 -17.55 9.10
N ASN A 250 14.38 -17.76 9.34
CA ASN A 250 14.85 -18.55 10.48
C ASN A 250 14.57 -17.88 11.84
N SER A 251 14.67 -16.56 11.94
CA SER A 251 14.33 -15.83 13.17
C SER A 251 12.84 -15.90 13.53
N ILE A 252 11.95 -16.12 12.55
CA ILE A 252 10.52 -16.38 12.81
C ILE A 252 10.21 -17.88 13.01
N ALA A 253 11.20 -18.77 13.08
CA ALA A 253 10.95 -20.21 13.28
C ALA A 253 10.24 -20.51 14.62
N GLY A 254 10.58 -19.79 15.69
CA GLY A 254 9.86 -19.88 16.98
C GLY A 254 8.41 -19.42 16.88
N VAL A 255 8.16 -18.29 16.19
CA VAL A 255 6.80 -17.78 15.91
C VAL A 255 6.02 -18.78 15.05
N SER A 256 6.68 -19.41 14.07
CA SER A 256 6.07 -20.41 13.19
C SER A 256 5.77 -21.73 13.91
N LEU A 257 6.59 -22.12 14.90
CA LEU A 257 6.31 -23.25 15.80
C LEU A 257 5.08 -22.97 16.67
N ILE A 258 5.00 -21.78 17.27
CA ILE A 258 3.82 -21.36 18.05
C ILE A 258 2.57 -21.38 17.15
N GLY A 259 2.62 -20.75 15.98
CA GLY A 259 1.51 -20.76 15.01
C GLY A 259 1.12 -22.17 14.55
N ALA A 260 2.08 -23.04 14.26
CA ALA A 260 1.81 -24.44 13.90
C ALA A 260 1.12 -25.21 15.04
N ALA A 261 1.58 -25.02 16.29
CA ALA A 261 0.98 -25.65 17.46
C ALA A 261 -0.45 -25.13 17.71
N THR A 262 -0.68 -23.81 17.64
CA THR A 262 -2.03 -23.27 17.79
C THR A 262 -2.94 -23.65 16.63
N ALA A 263 -2.41 -23.80 15.41
CA ALA A 263 -3.15 -24.24 14.24
C ALA A 263 -3.69 -25.67 14.35
N ILE A 264 -2.85 -26.60 14.81
CA ILE A 264 -3.27 -27.97 15.12
C ILE A 264 -4.31 -27.94 16.24
N ALA A 265 -4.05 -27.20 17.33
CA ALA A 265 -4.95 -27.13 18.47
C ALA A 265 -6.35 -26.60 18.12
N TYR A 266 -6.47 -25.45 17.43
CA TYR A 266 -7.80 -24.92 17.10
C TYR A 266 -8.52 -25.79 16.06
N CYS A 267 -7.82 -26.41 15.10
CA CYS A 267 -8.47 -27.34 14.16
C CYS A 267 -9.04 -28.56 14.89
N THR A 268 -8.26 -29.14 15.80
CA THR A 268 -8.68 -30.28 16.62
C THR A 268 -9.86 -29.93 17.52
N ILE A 269 -9.83 -28.79 18.22
CA ILE A 269 -10.95 -28.34 19.06
C ILE A 269 -12.21 -28.11 18.22
N MET A 270 -12.11 -27.43 17.07
CA MET A 270 -13.29 -27.11 16.25
C MET A 270 -14.00 -28.36 15.71
N TRP A 271 -13.26 -29.38 15.25
CA TRP A 271 -13.92 -30.61 14.77
C TRP A 271 -14.38 -31.51 15.92
N LEU A 272 -13.66 -31.55 17.05
CA LEU A 272 -14.11 -32.28 18.23
C LEU A 272 -15.42 -31.71 18.77
N VAL A 273 -15.51 -30.40 19.02
CA VAL A 273 -16.75 -29.75 19.51
C VAL A 273 -17.94 -30.05 18.59
N ALA A 274 -17.76 -29.93 17.28
CA ALA A 274 -18.82 -30.23 16.31
C ALA A 274 -19.25 -31.72 16.29
N VAL A 275 -18.44 -32.64 16.84
CA VAL A 275 -18.78 -34.06 16.98
C VAL A 275 -19.30 -34.39 18.38
N THR A 276 -18.79 -33.75 19.45
CA THR A 276 -19.14 -34.05 20.85
C THR A 276 -20.43 -33.39 21.31
N GLU A 277 -20.71 -32.15 20.88
CA GLU A 277 -22.01 -31.50 21.13
C GLU A 277 -23.14 -32.10 20.26
N GLY A 278 -22.78 -32.94 19.29
CA GLY A 278 -23.69 -33.68 18.43
C GLY A 278 -24.16 -32.91 17.20
N ARG A 279 -24.85 -33.63 16.30
CA ARG A 279 -25.42 -33.03 15.08
C ARG A 279 -26.66 -32.21 15.41
N LEU A 280 -26.73 -30.98 14.87
CA LEU A 280 -27.94 -30.16 14.96
C LEU A 280 -29.19 -30.84 14.38
N GLU A 281 -30.33 -30.60 15.02
CA GLU A 281 -31.62 -31.04 14.51
C GLU A 281 -31.97 -30.37 13.16
N GLY A 282 -32.70 -31.09 12.30
CA GLY A 282 -33.13 -30.58 10.99
C GLY A 282 -31.98 -30.17 10.06
N VAL A 283 -30.83 -30.84 10.12
CA VAL A 283 -29.74 -30.70 9.14
C VAL A 283 -30.02 -31.57 7.91
N SER A 284 -29.87 -30.97 6.72
CA SER A 284 -29.77 -31.68 5.44
C SER A 284 -28.35 -31.56 4.87
N TYR A 285 -27.98 -32.58 4.10
CA TYR A 285 -26.73 -32.69 3.33
C TYR A 285 -26.99 -32.68 1.81
N ASP A 286 -28.20 -32.29 1.40
CA ASP A 286 -28.48 -32.02 -0.01
C ASP A 286 -27.63 -30.81 -0.45
N PRO A 287 -26.97 -30.88 -1.62
CA PRO A 287 -26.25 -29.72 -2.16
C PRO A 287 -27.19 -28.51 -2.30
N VAL A 288 -26.78 -27.36 -1.76
CA VAL A 288 -27.56 -26.12 -1.86
C VAL A 288 -27.65 -25.69 -3.33
N ARG A 289 -28.87 -25.72 -3.89
CA ARG A 289 -29.13 -25.32 -5.27
C ARG A 289 -29.79 -23.94 -5.31
N PRO A 290 -29.13 -22.90 -5.85
CA PRO A 290 -29.83 -21.65 -6.18
C PRO A 290 -30.85 -21.90 -7.30
N VAL A 291 -31.84 -21.00 -7.41
CA VAL A 291 -32.96 -21.12 -8.35
C VAL A 291 -32.52 -21.08 -9.82
N GLU A 292 -31.38 -20.44 -10.11
CA GLU A 292 -30.83 -20.34 -11.46
C GLU A 292 -29.70 -21.34 -11.72
N ASN A 293 -29.78 -22.04 -12.85
CA ASN A 293 -28.75 -22.97 -13.32
C ASN A 293 -27.37 -22.29 -13.48
N VAL A 294 -27.34 -21.00 -13.82
CA VAL A 294 -26.10 -20.21 -13.98
C VAL A 294 -25.43 -19.99 -12.62
N ALA A 295 -26.19 -19.57 -11.62
CA ALA A 295 -25.71 -19.43 -10.25
C ALA A 295 -25.25 -20.78 -9.65
N LEU A 296 -25.91 -21.89 -9.98
CA LEU A 296 -25.48 -23.23 -9.56
C LEU A 296 -24.10 -23.60 -10.13
N ILE A 297 -23.88 -23.38 -11.44
CA ILE A 297 -22.59 -23.63 -12.10
C ILE A 297 -21.49 -22.79 -11.45
N PHE A 298 -21.71 -21.49 -11.27
CA PHE A 298 -20.71 -20.61 -10.66
C PHE A 298 -20.50 -20.86 -9.16
N GLY A 299 -21.52 -21.30 -8.43
CA GLY A 299 -21.41 -21.77 -7.05
C GLY A 299 -20.52 -23.00 -6.92
N VAL A 300 -20.74 -24.03 -7.75
CA VAL A 300 -19.89 -25.25 -7.78
C VAL A 300 -18.44 -24.89 -8.10
N LEU A 301 -18.21 -23.99 -9.06
CA LEU A 301 -16.88 -23.50 -9.38
C LEU A 301 -16.27 -22.70 -8.20
N ASN A 302 -17.03 -21.83 -7.53
CA ASN A 302 -16.55 -21.12 -6.35
C ASN A 302 -16.16 -22.06 -5.21
N ALA A 303 -16.91 -23.15 -5.00
CA ALA A 303 -16.58 -24.20 -4.03
C ALA A 303 -15.28 -24.96 -4.38
N LEU A 304 -15.05 -25.27 -5.67
CA LEU A 304 -13.76 -25.80 -6.13
C LEU A 304 -12.62 -24.78 -5.94
N GLY A 305 -12.91 -23.48 -6.05
CA GLY A 305 -11.99 -22.40 -5.69
C GLY A 305 -11.61 -22.41 -4.20
N ILE A 306 -12.59 -22.61 -3.31
CA ILE A 306 -12.36 -22.74 -1.85
C ILE A 306 -11.49 -23.98 -1.54
N ILE A 307 -11.69 -25.11 -2.23
CA ILE A 307 -10.81 -26.28 -2.10
C ILE A 307 -9.40 -25.98 -2.62
N ALA A 308 -9.24 -25.25 -3.73
CA ALA A 308 -7.92 -24.82 -4.20
C ALA A 308 -7.23 -23.84 -3.23
N PHE A 309 -8.00 -22.99 -2.56
CA PHE A 309 -7.53 -22.10 -1.50
C PHE A 309 -7.03 -22.86 -0.25
N ALA A 310 -7.60 -24.04 0.05
CA ALA A 310 -7.17 -24.90 1.16
C ALA A 310 -5.67 -25.28 1.13
N PHE A 311 -5.06 -25.41 -0.05
CA PHE A 311 -3.69 -25.92 -0.19
C PHE A 311 -2.64 -24.85 -0.52
N ARG A 312 -3.04 -23.58 -0.60
CA ARG A 312 -2.19 -22.47 -1.08
C ARG A 312 -0.92 -22.18 -0.26
N GLY A 313 -0.78 -22.67 0.97
CA GLY A 313 0.42 -22.49 1.81
C GLY A 313 1.69 -23.15 1.26
N HIS A 314 1.51 -24.12 0.37
CA HIS A 314 2.57 -24.82 -0.36
C HIS A 314 3.38 -23.91 -1.30
N ASN A 315 2.83 -22.76 -1.71
CA ASN A 315 3.46 -21.85 -2.68
C ASN A 315 4.73 -21.17 -2.13
N LEU A 316 5.00 -21.27 -0.82
CA LEU A 316 6.19 -20.75 -0.15
C LEU A 316 7.33 -21.80 -0.06
N ILE A 317 7.18 -22.98 -0.68
CA ILE A 317 8.06 -24.11 -0.39
C ILE A 317 9.51 -23.90 -0.83
N LEU A 318 9.75 -23.14 -1.91
CA LEU A 318 11.10 -22.82 -2.39
C LEU A 318 11.80 -21.83 -1.44
N GLU A 319 11.03 -20.89 -0.91
CA GLU A 319 11.45 -19.88 0.06
C GLU A 319 11.71 -20.50 1.45
N ILE A 320 10.93 -21.49 1.87
CA ILE A 320 11.22 -22.28 3.08
C ILE A 320 12.46 -23.16 2.85
N GLN A 321 12.59 -23.83 1.70
CA GLN A 321 13.76 -24.63 1.36
C GLN A 321 15.05 -23.80 1.20
N ALA A 322 14.92 -22.51 0.87
CA ALA A 322 16.03 -21.58 0.77
C ALA A 322 16.78 -21.36 2.11
N THR A 323 16.13 -21.59 3.26
CA THR A 323 16.81 -21.48 4.57
C THR A 323 17.66 -22.69 4.94
N MET A 324 17.64 -23.78 4.17
CA MET A 324 18.45 -24.96 4.49
C MET A 324 19.92 -24.81 4.06
N PRO A 325 20.89 -25.34 4.82
CA PRO A 325 22.27 -25.43 4.38
C PRO A 325 22.39 -26.46 3.24
N SER A 326 23.32 -26.23 2.31
CA SER A 326 23.56 -27.07 1.13
C SER A 326 25.04 -27.20 0.84
N SER A 327 25.50 -28.40 0.48
CA SER A 327 26.87 -28.65 0.00
C SER A 327 26.86 -29.69 -1.13
N GLU A 328 27.99 -29.84 -1.82
CA GLU A 328 28.16 -30.82 -2.92
C GLU A 328 27.73 -32.24 -2.53
N LYS A 329 27.95 -32.63 -1.26
CA LYS A 329 27.57 -33.95 -0.71
C LYS A 329 26.19 -33.97 -0.03
N ARG A 330 25.53 -32.83 0.19
CA ARG A 330 24.23 -32.73 0.89
C ARG A 330 23.32 -31.69 0.22
N THR A 331 22.41 -32.19 -0.61
CA THR A 331 21.32 -31.42 -1.21
C THR A 331 20.20 -31.13 -0.20
N THR A 332 19.45 -30.04 -0.44
CA THR A 332 18.36 -29.59 0.45
C THR A 332 17.09 -30.44 0.33
N TYR A 333 16.89 -31.14 -0.79
CA TYR A 333 15.65 -31.87 -1.05
C TYR A 333 15.38 -32.97 0.01
N VAL A 334 16.41 -33.60 0.59
CA VAL A 334 16.25 -34.67 1.58
C VAL A 334 15.66 -34.17 2.90
N PRO A 335 16.28 -33.20 3.62
CA PRO A 335 15.69 -32.63 4.83
C PRO A 335 14.37 -31.92 4.56
N MET A 336 14.23 -31.25 3.41
CA MET A 336 12.99 -30.58 3.03
C MET A 336 11.82 -31.56 2.85
N TRP A 337 12.02 -32.63 2.07
CA TRP A 337 10.99 -33.65 1.84
C TRP A 337 10.64 -34.45 3.11
N ARG A 338 11.57 -34.60 4.05
CA ARG A 338 11.28 -35.18 5.38
C ARG A 338 10.32 -34.30 6.17
N GLY A 339 10.62 -33.00 6.31
CA GLY A 339 9.74 -32.04 7.02
C GLY A 339 8.37 -31.91 6.37
N VAL A 340 8.34 -31.82 5.03
CA VAL A 340 7.12 -31.80 4.21
C VAL A 340 6.20 -32.98 4.49
N LYS A 341 6.70 -34.22 4.49
CA LYS A 341 5.83 -35.40 4.69
C LYS A 341 5.14 -35.39 6.06
N VAL A 342 5.85 -34.97 7.11
CA VAL A 342 5.28 -34.86 8.47
C VAL A 342 4.24 -33.73 8.51
N ALA A 343 4.57 -32.56 7.96
CA ALA A 343 3.64 -31.43 7.91
C ALA A 343 2.35 -31.79 7.15
N TYR A 344 2.44 -32.41 5.97
CA TYR A 344 1.25 -32.71 5.16
C TYR A 344 0.41 -33.87 5.69
N LEU A 345 0.99 -34.83 6.42
CA LEU A 345 0.23 -35.81 7.18
C LEU A 345 -0.61 -35.12 8.27
N ILE A 346 -0.02 -34.19 9.02
CA ILE A 346 -0.72 -33.43 10.06
C ILE A 346 -1.77 -32.47 9.46
N ILE A 347 -1.47 -31.83 8.32
CA ILE A 347 -2.45 -31.01 7.56
C ILE A 347 -3.66 -31.86 7.16
N ALA A 348 -3.46 -33.08 6.67
CA ALA A 348 -4.57 -33.98 6.35
C ALA A 348 -5.39 -34.35 7.59
N LEU A 349 -4.72 -34.71 8.69
CA LEU A 349 -5.36 -35.03 9.98
C LEU A 349 -6.07 -33.83 10.65
N CYS A 350 -5.78 -32.59 10.24
CA CYS A 350 -6.52 -31.41 10.66
C CYS A 350 -7.68 -31.09 9.70
N LEU A 351 -7.40 -30.99 8.39
CA LEU A 351 -8.35 -30.46 7.40
C LEU A 351 -9.44 -31.46 7.00
N PHE A 352 -9.14 -32.76 6.89
CA PHE A 352 -10.16 -33.75 6.50
C PHE A 352 -11.20 -33.96 7.63
N PRO A 353 -10.81 -34.19 8.91
CA PRO A 353 -11.78 -34.24 10.00
C PRO A 353 -12.55 -32.94 10.21
N LEU A 354 -11.94 -31.77 9.96
CA LEU A 354 -12.64 -30.49 10.05
C LEU A 354 -13.69 -30.30 8.94
N ALA A 355 -13.36 -30.69 7.70
CA ALA A 355 -14.32 -30.68 6.59
C ALA A 355 -15.46 -31.69 6.81
N ILE A 356 -15.12 -32.93 7.15
CA ILE A 356 -16.07 -34.04 7.33
C ILE A 356 -16.92 -33.84 8.58
N GLY A 357 -16.32 -33.63 9.75
CA GLY A 357 -17.03 -33.44 11.02
C GLY A 357 -17.84 -32.15 11.04
N GLY A 358 -17.31 -31.04 10.50
CA GLY A 358 -18.05 -29.78 10.40
C GLY A 358 -19.24 -29.88 9.44
N TYR A 359 -19.07 -30.52 8.28
CA TYR A 359 -20.19 -30.76 7.38
C TYR A 359 -21.19 -31.77 7.96
N TRP A 360 -20.76 -32.78 8.71
CA TRP A 360 -21.64 -33.71 9.43
C TRP A 360 -22.52 -33.01 10.47
N ALA A 361 -21.94 -32.12 11.28
CA ALA A 361 -22.64 -31.44 12.37
C ALA A 361 -23.69 -30.43 11.90
N TYR A 362 -23.37 -29.68 10.83
CA TYR A 362 -24.11 -28.50 10.41
C TYR A 362 -24.75 -28.60 9.01
N GLY A 363 -24.21 -29.45 8.12
CA GLY A 363 -24.65 -29.59 6.73
C GLY A 363 -24.75 -28.24 6.01
N GLN A 364 -25.89 -27.98 5.36
CA GLN A 364 -26.14 -26.70 4.69
C GLN A 364 -26.23 -25.46 5.62
N LYS A 365 -26.20 -25.60 6.95
CA LYS A 365 -26.29 -24.48 7.90
C LYS A 365 -24.95 -23.74 8.13
N ILE A 366 -23.83 -24.20 7.55
CA ILE A 366 -22.52 -23.55 7.73
C ILE A 366 -22.53 -22.14 7.11
N PRO A 367 -22.25 -21.06 7.88
CA PRO A 367 -22.26 -19.70 7.34
C PRO A 367 -21.13 -19.45 6.33
N GLU A 368 -21.46 -18.95 5.14
CA GLU A 368 -20.47 -18.58 4.11
C GLU A 368 -19.46 -17.53 4.60
N ASN A 369 -19.92 -16.62 5.47
CA ASN A 369 -19.09 -15.61 6.11
C ASN A 369 -18.64 -16.09 7.49
N GLY A 370 -17.34 -16.35 7.64
CA GLY A 370 -16.70 -16.82 8.89
C GLY A 370 -16.62 -18.34 9.02
N GLY A 371 -17.46 -19.10 8.31
CA GLY A 371 -17.32 -20.55 8.18
C GLY A 371 -17.46 -21.30 9.51
N MET A 372 -16.59 -22.29 9.70
CA MET A 372 -16.66 -23.27 10.79
C MET A 372 -16.62 -22.64 12.19
N LEU A 373 -15.75 -21.66 12.42
CA LEU A 373 -15.65 -20.98 13.72
C LEU A 373 -16.96 -20.22 14.06
N THR A 374 -17.58 -19.63 13.05
CA THR A 374 -18.87 -18.95 13.20
C THR A 374 -20.02 -19.94 13.35
N ALA A 375 -19.98 -21.10 12.68
CA ALA A 375 -20.96 -22.18 12.89
C ALA A 375 -20.96 -22.67 14.35
N ILE A 376 -19.79 -22.99 14.91
CA ILE A 376 -19.66 -23.41 16.32
C ILE A 376 -20.20 -22.34 17.26
N TYR A 377 -19.79 -21.07 17.08
CA TYR A 377 -20.22 -19.99 17.96
C TYR A 377 -21.73 -19.68 17.86
N LEU A 378 -22.33 -19.77 16.67
CA LEU A 378 -23.76 -19.52 16.49
C LEU A 378 -24.65 -20.67 17.00
N TYR A 379 -24.20 -21.92 16.84
CA TYR A 379 -25.06 -23.08 17.07
C TYR A 379 -24.75 -23.85 18.35
N HIS A 380 -23.49 -23.97 18.75
CA HIS A 380 -23.07 -24.59 20.03
C HIS A 380 -22.48 -23.58 21.02
N GLY A 381 -22.59 -22.27 20.76
CA GLY A 381 -22.09 -21.22 21.66
C GLY A 381 -22.78 -21.13 23.04
N ARG A 382 -23.79 -21.98 23.29
CA ARG A 382 -24.46 -22.15 24.59
C ARG A 382 -24.10 -23.49 25.27
N ASP A 383 -23.88 -24.53 24.47
CA ASP A 383 -23.62 -25.89 24.93
C ASP A 383 -22.12 -26.04 25.28
N THR A 384 -21.25 -25.51 24.41
CA THR A 384 -19.80 -25.43 24.62
C THR A 384 -19.43 -24.33 25.63
N SER A 385 -18.55 -24.64 26.57
CA SER A 385 -18.06 -23.65 27.55
C SER A 385 -17.37 -22.44 26.91
N GLN A 386 -17.61 -21.25 27.48
CA GLN A 386 -16.99 -19.99 27.01
C GLN A 386 -15.45 -20.04 27.00
N PHE A 387 -14.83 -20.79 27.92
CA PHE A 387 -13.38 -20.99 27.92
C PHE A 387 -12.87 -21.67 26.64
N VAL A 388 -13.55 -22.72 26.17
CA VAL A 388 -13.19 -23.43 24.93
C VAL A 388 -13.38 -22.54 23.70
N LEU A 389 -14.45 -21.75 23.66
CA LEU A 389 -14.71 -20.80 22.56
C LEU A 389 -13.69 -19.66 22.53
N ALA A 390 -13.35 -19.10 23.70
CA ALA A 390 -12.33 -18.07 23.84
C ALA A 390 -10.93 -18.62 23.47
N LEU A 391 -10.56 -19.80 23.98
CA LEU A 391 -9.29 -20.46 23.66
C LEU A 391 -9.18 -20.73 22.16
N THR A 392 -10.21 -21.30 21.52
CA THR A 392 -10.24 -21.53 20.08
C THR A 392 -10.01 -20.24 19.29
N SER A 393 -10.70 -19.16 19.68
CA SER A 393 -10.54 -17.84 19.07
C SER A 393 -9.12 -17.29 19.24
N LEU A 394 -8.54 -17.38 20.45
CA LEU A 394 -7.17 -16.97 20.75
C LEU A 394 -6.13 -17.74 19.92
N LEU A 395 -6.29 -19.05 19.78
CA LEU A 395 -5.42 -19.92 18.99
C LEU A 395 -5.47 -19.58 17.49
N VAL A 396 -6.65 -19.25 16.95
CA VAL A 396 -6.85 -18.75 15.57
C VAL A 396 -6.16 -17.39 15.37
N ILE A 397 -6.26 -16.47 16.34
CA ILE A 397 -5.58 -15.17 16.30
C ILE A 397 -4.06 -15.35 16.29
N ILE A 398 -3.52 -16.14 17.22
CA ILE A 398 -2.08 -16.41 17.33
C ILE A 398 -1.53 -17.04 16.05
N ASN A 399 -2.23 -18.03 15.47
CA ASN A 399 -1.82 -18.59 14.19
C ASN A 399 -1.89 -17.54 13.09
N SER A 400 -2.97 -16.76 13.00
CA SER A 400 -3.12 -15.75 11.94
C SER A 400 -2.00 -14.69 11.99
N VAL A 401 -1.60 -14.24 13.19
CA VAL A 401 -0.45 -13.35 13.39
C VAL A 401 0.86 -14.03 12.97
N SER A 402 1.00 -15.34 13.23
CA SER A 402 2.20 -16.12 12.88
C SER A 402 2.32 -16.40 11.38
N SER A 403 1.24 -16.87 10.73
CA SER A 403 1.16 -17.11 9.29
C SER A 403 1.50 -15.84 8.50
N PHE A 404 1.05 -14.67 8.96
CA PHE A 404 1.33 -13.38 8.33
C PHE A 404 2.84 -13.15 8.14
N GLN A 405 3.66 -13.57 9.11
CA GLN A 405 5.11 -13.42 9.04
C GLN A 405 5.72 -14.27 7.91
N ILE A 406 5.20 -15.49 7.72
CA ILE A 406 5.68 -16.40 6.68
C ILE A 406 5.25 -15.91 5.29
N TYR A 407 3.98 -15.48 5.15
CA TYR A 407 3.44 -14.98 3.87
C TYR A 407 3.95 -13.58 3.47
N GLY A 408 4.41 -12.76 4.42
CA GLY A 408 5.03 -11.45 4.15
C GLY A 408 6.47 -11.54 3.62
N MET A 409 7.23 -12.56 4.04
CA MET A 409 8.66 -12.71 3.71
C MET A 409 9.00 -12.66 2.19
N PRO A 410 8.23 -13.24 1.26
CA PRO A 410 8.47 -13.08 -0.19
C PRO A 410 8.37 -11.63 -0.68
N MET A 411 7.45 -10.83 -0.13
CA MET A 411 7.35 -9.41 -0.47
C MET A 411 8.50 -8.63 0.16
N PHE A 412 8.86 -8.94 1.40
CA PHE A 412 10.01 -8.32 2.08
C PHE A 412 11.30 -8.59 1.31
N ASP A 413 11.49 -9.82 0.83
CA ASP A 413 12.64 -10.23 0.03
C ASP A 413 12.69 -9.54 -1.35
N ASP A 414 11.57 -9.41 -2.07
CA ASP A 414 11.54 -8.64 -3.32
C ASP A 414 11.80 -7.14 -3.09
N MET A 415 11.18 -6.52 -2.07
CA MET A 415 11.40 -5.12 -1.69
C MET A 415 12.85 -4.85 -1.28
N GLU A 416 13.43 -5.69 -0.43
CA GLU A 416 14.84 -5.61 -0.03
C GLU A 416 15.77 -5.90 -1.21
N SER A 417 15.47 -6.86 -2.09
CA SER A 417 16.30 -7.15 -3.27
C SER A 417 16.33 -5.98 -4.26
N LYS A 418 15.24 -5.22 -4.38
CA LYS A 418 15.20 -3.96 -5.18
C LYS A 418 16.12 -2.88 -4.61
N TYR A 419 16.42 -2.89 -3.31
CA TYR A 419 17.46 -2.04 -2.72
C TYR A 419 18.85 -2.64 -2.99
N THR A 420 19.06 -3.89 -2.60
CA THR A 420 20.36 -4.56 -2.66
C THR A 420 20.93 -4.59 -4.08
N LYS A 421 20.13 -4.96 -5.08
CA LYS A 421 20.53 -4.99 -6.51
C LYS A 421 20.82 -3.60 -7.10
N ARG A 422 20.46 -2.52 -6.41
CA ARG A 422 20.70 -1.13 -6.83
C ARG A 422 21.81 -0.42 -6.05
N LYS A 423 22.17 -0.93 -4.86
CA LYS A 423 23.17 -0.31 -3.96
C LYS A 423 24.36 -1.23 -3.63
N ASN A 424 24.31 -2.50 -4.04
CA ASN A 424 25.32 -3.54 -3.82
C ASN A 424 25.75 -3.67 -2.35
N LYS A 425 24.78 -3.57 -1.44
CA LYS A 425 24.93 -3.57 0.03
C LYS A 425 23.69 -4.15 0.70
N PRO A 426 23.80 -4.75 1.91
CA PRO A 426 22.66 -5.21 2.69
C PRO A 426 21.65 -4.07 2.97
N CYS A 427 20.37 -4.42 3.09
CA CYS A 427 19.34 -3.45 3.45
C CYS A 427 19.49 -3.04 4.93
N PRO A 428 19.65 -1.75 5.28
CA PRO A 428 19.81 -1.33 6.67
C PRO A 428 18.51 -1.53 7.45
N TRP A 429 18.62 -1.90 8.72
CA TRP A 429 17.48 -2.36 9.55
C TRP A 429 16.27 -1.41 9.53
N TRP A 430 16.47 -0.09 9.55
CA TRP A 430 15.40 0.91 9.51
C TRP A 430 14.64 0.93 8.17
N LEU A 431 15.30 0.55 7.06
CA LEU A 431 14.68 0.46 5.75
C LEU A 431 13.94 -0.87 5.58
N ARG A 432 14.44 -1.96 6.18
CA ARG A 432 13.70 -3.22 6.34
C ARG A 432 12.40 -2.94 7.09
N ALA A 433 12.48 -2.25 8.24
CA ALA A 433 11.32 -1.86 9.04
C ALA A 433 10.31 -1.02 8.23
N LEU A 434 10.76 0.04 7.54
CA LEU A 434 9.91 0.85 6.66
C LEU A 434 9.17 0.00 5.61
N PHE A 435 9.88 -0.88 4.88
CA PHE A 435 9.26 -1.72 3.85
C PHE A 435 8.17 -2.65 4.42
N ARG A 436 8.44 -3.26 5.58
CA ARG A 436 7.53 -4.23 6.22
C ARG A 436 6.29 -3.55 6.79
N THR A 437 6.47 -2.40 7.46
CA THR A 437 5.39 -1.55 7.96
C THR A 437 4.53 -0.99 6.82
N MET A 438 5.13 -0.53 5.72
CA MET A 438 4.39 -0.09 4.52
C MET A 438 3.53 -1.20 3.92
N PHE A 439 4.08 -2.42 3.81
CA PHE A 439 3.34 -3.55 3.27
C PHE A 439 2.18 -3.97 4.18
N GLY A 440 2.40 -4.07 5.49
CA GLY A 440 1.37 -4.50 6.45
C GLY A 440 0.19 -3.54 6.51
N TYR A 441 0.44 -2.24 6.63
CA TYR A 441 -0.65 -1.24 6.60
C TYR A 441 -1.26 -1.08 5.21
N GLY A 442 -0.50 -1.30 4.13
CA GLY A 442 -1.06 -1.43 2.78
C GLY A 442 -2.08 -2.56 2.65
N CYS A 443 -1.81 -3.72 3.27
CA CYS A 443 -2.76 -4.83 3.33
C CYS A 443 -3.99 -4.49 4.19
N PHE A 444 -3.83 -3.76 5.29
CA PHE A 444 -4.96 -3.30 6.11
C PHE A 444 -5.94 -2.41 5.33
N PHE A 445 -5.46 -1.44 4.56
CA PHE A 445 -6.37 -0.58 3.75
C PHE A 445 -7.18 -1.38 2.73
N VAL A 446 -6.61 -2.45 2.15
CA VAL A 446 -7.33 -3.35 1.23
C VAL A 446 -8.32 -4.25 2.00
N ALA A 447 -7.96 -4.73 3.20
CA ALA A 447 -8.85 -5.51 4.06
C ALA A 447 -10.10 -4.72 4.49
N VAL A 448 -9.95 -3.42 4.77
CA VAL A 448 -11.07 -2.51 5.08
C VAL A 448 -11.96 -2.26 3.85
N ALA A 449 -11.39 -2.23 2.65
CA ALA A 449 -12.14 -2.00 1.41
C ALA A 449 -12.88 -3.25 0.87
N MET A 450 -12.50 -4.47 1.29
CA MET A 450 -13.02 -5.74 0.74
C MET A 450 -13.30 -6.81 1.83
N PRO A 451 -14.27 -6.61 2.73
CA PRO A 451 -14.52 -7.50 3.89
C PRO A 451 -15.26 -8.82 3.57
N PHE A 452 -15.38 -9.23 2.30
CA PHE A 452 -16.25 -10.33 1.85
C PHE A 452 -15.52 -11.69 1.80
N LEU A 453 -15.25 -12.27 2.97
CA LEU A 453 -14.34 -13.41 3.12
C LEU A 453 -14.72 -14.64 2.28
N GLY A 454 -16.02 -15.03 2.25
CA GLY A 454 -16.50 -16.22 1.52
C GLY A 454 -16.31 -16.11 0.00
N SER A 455 -16.90 -15.11 -0.63
CA SER A 455 -16.79 -14.86 -2.09
C SER A 455 -15.34 -14.59 -2.52
N PHE A 456 -14.51 -13.99 -1.65
CA PHE A 456 -13.09 -13.76 -1.91
C PHE A 456 -12.25 -15.06 -1.83
N ALA A 457 -12.65 -16.06 -1.05
CA ALA A 457 -11.90 -17.32 -0.91
C ALA A 457 -11.88 -18.14 -2.22
N GLY A 458 -13.00 -18.22 -2.95
CA GLY A 458 -13.04 -18.91 -4.24
C GLY A 458 -12.22 -18.19 -5.33
N LEU A 459 -12.34 -16.86 -5.40
CA LEU A 459 -11.55 -16.03 -6.33
C LEU A 459 -10.04 -16.10 -6.03
N THR A 460 -9.63 -16.00 -4.76
CA THR A 460 -8.23 -16.14 -4.35
C THR A 460 -7.68 -17.53 -4.61
N GLY A 461 -8.50 -18.58 -4.47
CA GLY A 461 -8.18 -19.93 -4.94
C GLY A 461 -7.90 -19.96 -6.45
N GLY A 462 -8.82 -19.43 -7.28
CA GLY A 462 -8.68 -19.38 -8.74
C GLY A 462 -7.40 -18.70 -9.22
N VAL A 463 -6.99 -17.60 -8.58
CA VAL A 463 -5.72 -16.89 -8.89
C VAL A 463 -4.48 -17.63 -8.35
N ALA A 464 -4.61 -18.46 -7.31
CA ALA A 464 -3.51 -19.27 -6.77
C ALA A 464 -3.27 -20.58 -7.55
N VAL A 465 -4.29 -21.12 -8.24
CA VAL A 465 -4.23 -22.39 -9.00
C VAL A 465 -3.06 -22.48 -10.00
N PRO A 466 -2.67 -21.43 -10.77
CA PRO A 466 -1.53 -21.53 -11.70
C PRO A 466 -0.22 -21.85 -10.97
N VAL A 467 0.07 -21.14 -9.87
CA VAL A 467 1.26 -21.37 -9.05
C VAL A 467 1.19 -22.73 -8.33
N THR A 468 -0.02 -23.14 -7.98
CA THR A 468 -0.29 -24.32 -7.14
C THR A 468 -0.24 -25.64 -7.89
N PHE A 469 -0.93 -25.71 -9.02
CA PHE A 469 -1.25 -26.95 -9.72
C PHE A 469 -0.62 -27.04 -11.12
N ALA A 470 -0.39 -25.91 -11.79
CA ALA A 470 0.01 -25.88 -13.20
C ALA A 470 1.51 -25.62 -13.43
N TYR A 471 2.03 -24.50 -12.89
CA TYR A 471 3.40 -24.04 -13.11
C TYR A 471 4.48 -25.05 -12.68
N PRO A 472 4.37 -25.77 -11.53
CA PRO A 472 5.37 -26.78 -11.16
C PRO A 472 5.54 -27.86 -12.23
N CYS A 473 4.45 -28.26 -12.88
CA CYS A 473 4.45 -29.25 -13.97
C CYS A 473 5.17 -28.73 -15.22
N PHE A 474 4.92 -27.48 -15.61
CA PHE A 474 5.61 -26.85 -16.75
C PHE A 474 7.10 -26.56 -16.45
N LEU A 475 7.44 -26.19 -15.22
CA LEU A 475 8.82 -26.04 -14.77
C LEU A 475 9.56 -27.38 -14.90
N TRP A 476 8.97 -28.48 -14.44
CA TRP A 476 9.54 -29.83 -14.58
C TRP A 476 9.77 -30.20 -16.06
N LEU A 477 8.77 -30.03 -16.91
CA LEU A 477 8.85 -30.33 -18.34
C LEU A 477 9.97 -29.56 -19.07
N LYS A 478 10.20 -28.30 -18.70
CA LYS A 478 11.20 -27.43 -19.35
C LYS A 478 12.61 -27.61 -18.77
N ILE A 479 12.74 -27.83 -17.47
CA ILE A 479 14.03 -28.00 -16.78
C ILE A 479 14.54 -29.44 -16.98
N LYS A 480 13.77 -30.44 -16.54
CA LYS A 480 14.19 -31.85 -16.52
C LYS A 480 13.95 -32.61 -17.82
N LYS A 481 13.20 -32.03 -18.77
CA LYS A 481 13.04 -32.50 -20.16
C LYS A 481 12.83 -34.03 -20.26
N PRO A 482 11.86 -34.62 -19.53
CA PRO A 482 11.63 -36.06 -19.56
C PRO A 482 11.35 -36.55 -20.99
N LYS A 483 11.75 -37.79 -21.31
CA LYS A 483 11.55 -38.42 -22.63
C LYS A 483 10.12 -38.18 -23.11
N LYS A 484 9.95 -37.64 -24.32
CA LYS A 484 8.61 -37.39 -24.91
C LYS A 484 7.75 -38.66 -24.83
N TYR A 485 6.47 -38.50 -24.51
CA TYR A 485 5.50 -39.58 -24.32
C TYR A 485 5.79 -40.58 -23.17
N SER A 486 6.83 -40.36 -22.34
CA SER A 486 6.94 -41.07 -21.05
C SER A 486 5.81 -40.67 -20.10
N MET A 487 5.46 -41.53 -19.14
CA MET A 487 4.42 -41.25 -18.14
C MET A 487 4.64 -39.90 -17.43
N MET A 488 5.88 -39.59 -17.03
CA MET A 488 6.23 -38.29 -16.43
C MET A 488 6.08 -37.10 -17.40
N TRP A 489 6.25 -37.30 -18.72
CA TRP A 489 6.00 -36.24 -19.70
C TRP A 489 4.50 -36.00 -19.90
N VAL A 490 3.70 -37.06 -20.01
CA VAL A 490 2.24 -36.99 -20.18
C VAL A 490 1.58 -36.41 -18.94
N LEU A 491 1.88 -36.95 -17.75
CA LEU A 491 1.30 -36.51 -16.47
C LEU A 491 1.48 -35.02 -16.22
N ASN A 492 2.69 -34.49 -16.45
CA ASN A 492 2.96 -33.06 -16.27
C ASN A 492 2.26 -32.17 -17.32
N TRP A 493 2.04 -32.66 -18.54
CA TRP A 493 1.28 -31.89 -19.53
C TRP A 493 -0.22 -31.88 -19.22
N VAL A 494 -0.79 -33.01 -18.82
CA VAL A 494 -2.20 -33.11 -18.43
C VAL A 494 -2.47 -32.24 -17.20
N LEU A 495 -1.76 -32.46 -16.10
CA LEU A 495 -1.92 -31.65 -14.88
C LEU A 495 -1.61 -30.17 -15.15
N GLY A 496 -0.54 -29.86 -15.88
CA GLY A 496 -0.18 -28.49 -16.28
C GLY A 496 -1.32 -27.78 -17.01
N ALA A 497 -1.88 -28.41 -18.05
CA ALA A 497 -2.95 -27.84 -18.85
C ALA A 497 -4.28 -27.75 -18.08
N SER A 498 -4.68 -28.82 -17.38
CA SER A 498 -5.90 -28.85 -16.57
C SER A 498 -5.88 -27.77 -15.47
N GLY A 499 -4.73 -27.53 -14.83
CA GLY A 499 -4.58 -26.45 -13.85
C GLY A 499 -4.75 -25.06 -14.47
N MET A 500 -4.22 -24.81 -15.68
CA MET A 500 -4.43 -23.53 -16.36
C MET A 500 -5.90 -23.30 -16.75
N VAL A 501 -6.56 -24.32 -17.31
CA VAL A 501 -7.99 -24.24 -17.66
C VAL A 501 -8.83 -24.00 -16.40
N LEU A 502 -8.59 -24.76 -15.33
CA LEU A 502 -9.27 -24.62 -14.06
C LEU A 502 -9.09 -23.21 -13.48
N SER A 503 -7.88 -22.64 -13.50
CA SER A 503 -7.66 -21.26 -13.03
C SER A 503 -8.52 -20.22 -13.77
N VAL A 504 -8.57 -20.27 -15.10
CA VAL A 504 -9.37 -19.32 -15.90
C VAL A 504 -10.86 -19.43 -15.55
N VAL A 505 -11.37 -20.65 -15.45
CA VAL A 505 -12.78 -20.92 -15.11
C VAL A 505 -13.10 -20.48 -13.67
N LEU A 506 -12.22 -20.76 -12.70
CA LEU A 506 -12.38 -20.34 -11.31
C LEU A 506 -12.29 -18.82 -11.10
N ILE A 507 -11.43 -18.13 -11.85
CA ILE A 507 -11.36 -16.66 -11.79
C ILE A 507 -12.64 -16.05 -12.36
N ALA A 508 -13.16 -16.55 -13.48
CA ALA A 508 -14.44 -16.12 -14.03
C ALA A 508 -15.59 -16.36 -13.04
N ALA A 509 -15.63 -17.52 -12.40
CA ALA A 509 -16.62 -17.85 -11.37
C ALA A 509 -16.50 -16.96 -10.13
N GLY A 510 -15.30 -16.76 -9.59
CA GLY A 510 -15.08 -15.90 -8.42
C GLY A 510 -15.43 -14.42 -8.70
N VAL A 511 -15.18 -13.94 -9.91
CA VAL A 511 -15.62 -12.60 -10.34
C VAL A 511 -17.15 -12.53 -10.46
N TYR A 512 -17.80 -13.52 -11.07
CA TYR A 512 -19.27 -13.60 -11.11
C TYR A 512 -19.86 -13.61 -9.71
N VAL A 513 -19.39 -14.50 -8.81
CA VAL A 513 -19.90 -14.63 -7.44
C VAL A 513 -19.69 -13.35 -6.63
N VAL A 514 -18.57 -12.63 -6.79
CA VAL A 514 -18.35 -11.31 -6.14
C VAL A 514 -19.31 -10.22 -6.67
N ILE A 515 -19.80 -10.34 -7.91
CA ILE A 515 -20.82 -9.43 -8.47
C ILE A 515 -22.22 -9.85 -7.98
N ASP A 516 -22.52 -11.15 -8.03
CA ASP A 516 -23.84 -11.77 -7.86
C ASP A 516 -24.28 -11.95 -6.39
N THR A 517 -23.39 -12.42 -5.51
CA THR A 517 -23.61 -12.36 -4.03
C THR A 517 -23.79 -10.93 -3.53
N GLY A 518 -23.40 -9.99 -4.37
CA GLY A 518 -23.94 -8.66 -4.38
C GLY A 518 -22.87 -7.63 -4.12
N ILE A 519 -22.66 -6.82 -5.16
CA ILE A 519 -22.58 -5.36 -4.97
C ILE A 519 -23.98 -4.84 -4.52
N LYS A 520 -24.63 -5.52 -3.55
CA LYS A 520 -25.73 -5.01 -2.72
C LYS A 520 -25.13 -4.04 -1.71
N VAL A 521 -24.63 -2.95 -2.27
CA VAL A 521 -23.90 -1.88 -1.60
C VAL A 521 -24.89 -0.98 -0.86
N SER A 522 -25.54 -1.57 0.15
CA SER A 522 -26.06 -0.84 1.28
C SER A 522 -24.88 -0.38 2.16
N PHE A 523 -24.06 0.57 1.65
CA PHE A 523 -22.94 1.16 2.39
C PHE A 523 -23.35 1.64 3.80
N PHE A 524 -24.66 1.93 4.00
CA PHE A 524 -25.26 2.12 5.31
C PHE A 524 -26.50 1.23 5.43
N LYS A 525 -26.38 0.11 6.13
CA LYS A 525 -27.27 -0.37 7.21
C LYS A 525 -26.83 -1.78 7.62
N PRO A 526 -26.58 -2.07 8.91
CA PRO A 526 -26.60 -3.46 9.38
C PRO A 526 -28.03 -4.01 9.26
N TYR A 527 -28.17 -5.32 9.04
CA TYR A 527 -29.46 -5.98 9.22
C TYR A 527 -29.88 -5.84 10.70
N PRO A 528 -31.09 -5.34 11.00
CA PRO A 528 -31.62 -5.45 12.35
C PRO A 528 -31.98 -6.92 12.62
N VAL A 529 -31.37 -7.50 13.65
CA VAL A 529 -31.97 -8.66 14.31
C VAL A 529 -33.30 -8.18 14.91
N GLN A 530 -34.41 -8.83 14.56
CA GLN A 530 -35.72 -8.45 15.10
C GLN A 530 -35.77 -8.71 16.62
N PRO A 531 -36.09 -7.70 17.44
CA PRO A 531 -36.64 -7.92 18.76
C PRO A 531 -38.14 -8.21 18.61
N SER A 532 -38.57 -9.43 18.94
CA SER A 532 -39.98 -9.79 18.96
C SER A 532 -40.68 -9.18 20.19
N GLY A 533 -41.45 -8.11 20.00
CA GLY A 533 -42.25 -7.46 21.05
C GLY A 533 -43.41 -6.64 20.47
N PRO A 534 -44.55 -6.52 21.18
CA PRO A 534 -45.75 -5.84 20.69
C PRO A 534 -45.68 -4.30 20.76
N PRO A 535 -46.51 -3.56 19.98
CA PRO A 535 -46.42 -2.11 19.81
C PRO A 535 -47.24 -1.29 20.82
N VAL A 536 -46.88 -0.01 21.01
CA VAL A 536 -47.68 0.98 21.74
C VAL A 536 -47.80 2.30 20.95
N VAL A 537 -49.02 2.51 20.43
CA VAL A 537 -49.85 3.74 20.29
C VAL A 537 -49.22 5.14 20.05
N SER A 538 -49.90 5.92 19.20
CA SER A 538 -49.67 7.32 18.77
C SER A 538 -50.13 8.39 19.81
N VAL A 539 -50.01 9.72 19.64
CA VAL A 539 -50.79 10.64 18.77
C VAL A 539 -50.20 12.09 18.78
N PRO A 540 -50.25 12.88 17.67
CA PRO A 540 -49.92 14.33 17.59
C PRO A 540 -51.19 15.18 17.23
N PRO A 541 -51.15 16.37 16.58
CA PRO A 541 -50.30 17.58 16.63
C PRO A 541 -51.14 18.85 17.00
N PHE A 542 -50.68 20.09 16.72
CA PHE A 542 -51.56 21.24 16.41
C PHE A 542 -50.94 22.25 15.41
N GLN A 543 -51.77 23.09 14.77
CA GLN A 543 -51.42 24.04 13.69
C GLN A 543 -51.78 25.52 14.04
N LEU A 544 -51.61 26.42 13.04
CA LEU A 544 -52.20 27.77 12.76
C LEU A 544 -51.12 28.87 12.56
N HIS A 545 -51.25 29.88 11.67
CA HIS A 545 -52.05 30.07 10.44
C HIS A 545 -51.45 31.24 9.60
N SER A 546 -51.98 31.52 8.40
CA SER A 546 -51.64 32.69 7.53
C SER A 546 -52.48 33.95 7.90
N PRO A 547 -52.56 35.11 7.16
CA PRO A 547 -52.04 35.48 5.83
C PRO A 547 -51.63 36.99 5.56
N SER A 548 -51.34 37.31 4.28
CA SER A 548 -51.82 38.52 3.53
C SER A 548 -51.00 39.83 3.38
N MET A 549 -50.39 39.98 2.19
CA MET A 549 -50.43 41.12 1.23
C MET A 549 -49.86 42.56 1.45
N THR A 550 -49.33 43.06 0.32
CA THR A 550 -49.52 44.38 -0.36
C THR A 550 -48.43 45.49 -0.40
N ARG A 551 -48.30 46.01 -1.65
CA ARG A 551 -47.84 47.33 -2.15
C ARG A 551 -46.33 47.65 -2.37
N SER A 552 -46.10 48.09 -3.61
CA SER A 552 -44.98 48.87 -4.19
C SER A 552 -45.51 50.33 -4.42
N PRO A 553 -44.91 51.31 -5.15
CA PRO A 553 -43.68 51.31 -6.00
C PRO A 553 -42.82 52.61 -5.97
N LEU A 554 -41.96 52.81 -6.99
CA LEU A 554 -41.26 54.07 -7.43
C LEU A 554 -40.05 54.50 -6.56
N ILE A 555 -38.96 55.11 -7.07
CA ILE A 555 -38.49 55.54 -8.42
C ILE A 555 -36.92 55.55 -8.41
N GLY A 556 -36.11 55.57 -9.50
CA GLY A 556 -36.34 55.50 -10.95
C GLY A 556 -35.53 56.56 -11.75
N GLY A 557 -34.45 56.19 -12.47
CA GLY A 557 -33.66 57.13 -13.27
C GLY A 557 -32.52 56.55 -14.15
N VAL A 558 -32.54 56.86 -15.46
CA VAL A 558 -31.62 56.51 -16.59
C VAL A 558 -31.85 57.64 -17.64
N PRO A 559 -30.94 58.12 -18.55
CA PRO A 559 -29.85 57.41 -19.26
C PRO A 559 -28.54 58.21 -19.59
N LYS A 560 -27.55 57.56 -20.25
CA LYS A 560 -26.98 57.89 -21.59
C LYS A 560 -25.58 57.29 -21.84
N SER A 561 -25.29 56.96 -23.10
CA SER A 561 -23.95 56.77 -23.69
C SER A 561 -23.74 57.83 -24.81
N PRO A 562 -22.53 58.00 -25.40
CA PRO A 562 -22.18 57.22 -26.61
C PRO A 562 -20.67 57.05 -26.98
N LEU A 563 -20.41 56.30 -28.06
CA LEU A 563 -19.28 56.36 -29.05
C LEU A 563 -17.80 56.46 -28.56
N THR A 564 -16.95 55.43 -28.68
CA THR A 564 -16.19 54.86 -29.85
C THR A 564 -14.87 55.53 -30.26
N SER A 565 -13.82 54.71 -30.46
CA SER A 565 -12.81 54.85 -31.53
C SER A 565 -12.32 53.45 -31.99
N ARG A 566 -11.48 53.36 -33.04
CA ARG A 566 -11.24 52.11 -33.81
C ARG A 566 -9.80 51.56 -33.74
N ILE A 567 -9.71 50.23 -33.66
CA ILE A 567 -8.88 49.30 -34.48
C ILE A 567 -7.46 49.75 -34.88
N LEU A 568 -6.41 48.98 -34.49
CA LEU A 568 -5.39 48.47 -35.43
C LEU A 568 -4.53 47.31 -34.84
N THR A 569 -4.07 46.44 -35.76
CA THR A 569 -2.94 45.46 -35.71
C THR A 569 -2.86 44.36 -34.61
N PRO A 570 -2.14 43.24 -34.87
CA PRO A 570 -2.08 42.49 -36.13
C PRO A 570 -2.26 40.96 -35.96
N LEU A 571 -2.77 40.27 -36.99
CA LEU A 571 -2.59 38.82 -37.11
C LEU A 571 -1.14 38.50 -37.50
N ALA A 572 -0.33 38.08 -36.53
CA ALA A 572 0.93 37.38 -36.77
C ALA A 572 0.71 35.87 -36.64
N SER A 573 1.17 35.07 -37.61
CA SER A 573 0.96 33.62 -37.59
C SER A 573 1.71 32.95 -36.42
N PRO A 574 1.20 31.83 -35.86
CA PRO A 574 1.87 31.14 -34.74
C PRO A 574 3.32 30.75 -35.06
N MET A 575 3.55 30.37 -36.32
CA MET A 575 4.89 30.05 -36.85
C MET A 575 5.85 31.24 -36.79
N LYS A 576 5.39 32.47 -37.00
CA LYS A 576 6.24 33.67 -36.86
C LYS A 576 6.58 33.97 -35.40
N LYS A 577 5.69 33.61 -34.45
CA LYS A 577 5.97 33.69 -33.01
C LYS A 577 6.97 32.60 -32.56
N ALA A 578 6.85 31.39 -33.08
CA ALA A 578 7.81 30.31 -32.86
C ALA A 578 9.20 30.63 -33.46
N ILE A 579 9.24 31.20 -34.67
CA ILE A 579 10.50 31.61 -35.32
C ILE A 579 11.14 32.80 -34.58
N ALA A 580 10.38 33.85 -34.22
CA ALA A 580 10.93 34.96 -33.44
C ALA A 580 11.43 34.51 -32.05
N SER A 581 10.75 33.55 -31.42
CA SER A 581 11.23 32.88 -30.21
C SER A 581 12.54 32.14 -30.48
N MET A 582 12.64 31.34 -31.54
CA MET A 582 13.88 30.67 -31.94
C MET A 582 15.02 31.64 -32.29
N GLN A 583 14.73 32.81 -32.86
CA GLN A 583 15.75 33.73 -33.34
C GLN A 583 16.38 34.53 -32.19
N GLY A 584 15.56 35.05 -31.27
CA GLY A 584 16.08 35.61 -30.01
C GLY A 584 16.77 34.55 -29.13
N PHE A 585 16.28 33.31 -29.17
CA PHE A 585 16.94 32.18 -28.50
C PHE A 585 18.29 31.84 -29.15
N LEU A 586 18.45 31.95 -30.47
CA LEU A 586 19.72 31.70 -31.15
C LEU A 586 20.78 32.78 -30.89
N GLU A 587 20.38 34.04 -30.66
CA GLU A 587 21.30 35.11 -30.29
C GLU A 587 21.73 35.06 -28.81
N GLU A 588 20.93 34.46 -27.91
CA GLU A 588 21.29 34.31 -26.49
C GLU A 588 21.86 32.93 -26.09
N VAL A 589 21.59 31.85 -26.83
CA VAL A 589 22.00 30.46 -26.49
C VAL A 589 23.43 30.14 -26.97
N GLY A 590 24.32 31.12 -26.81
CA GLY A 590 25.77 30.94 -26.84
C GLY A 590 26.26 30.14 -25.63
N HIS A 591 26.25 28.81 -25.76
CA HIS A 591 26.85 27.78 -24.89
C HIS A 591 26.05 27.31 -23.63
N LEU A 592 26.09 25.99 -23.44
CA LEU A 592 25.94 25.24 -22.18
C LEU A 592 24.55 25.06 -21.52
N THR A 593 23.43 25.08 -22.27
CA THR A 593 22.17 24.45 -21.81
C THR A 593 21.62 23.45 -22.82
N LYS A 594 21.50 22.17 -22.42
CA LYS A 594 20.83 21.13 -23.20
C LYS A 594 19.36 21.05 -22.78
N LEU A 595 18.52 21.78 -23.50
CA LEU A 595 17.06 21.67 -23.43
C LEU A 595 16.57 20.57 -24.38
N ASP A 596 15.60 19.78 -23.94
CA ASP A 596 14.87 18.86 -24.79
C ASP A 596 13.85 19.66 -25.63
N PRO A 597 13.84 19.57 -26.97
CA PRO A 597 12.84 20.27 -27.79
C PRO A 597 11.39 19.93 -27.42
N GLN A 598 11.12 18.73 -26.90
CA GLN A 598 9.79 18.33 -26.46
C GLN A 598 9.31 19.08 -25.21
N ASP A 599 10.22 19.64 -24.39
CA ASP A 599 9.86 20.45 -23.23
C ASP A 599 9.25 21.81 -23.58
N ALA A 600 9.41 22.29 -24.82
CA ALA A 600 8.80 23.54 -25.27
C ALA A 600 7.27 23.43 -25.45
N TRP A 601 6.68 22.22 -25.38
CA TRP A 601 5.25 21.97 -25.63
C TRP A 601 4.47 21.52 -24.39
N LEU A 602 5.06 21.62 -23.20
CA LEU A 602 4.53 20.99 -21.98
C LEU A 602 4.04 22.02 -20.95
N PRO A 603 2.89 21.81 -20.26
CA PRO A 603 2.23 22.84 -19.44
C PRO A 603 3.08 23.52 -18.35
N ILE A 604 4.15 22.87 -17.90
CA ILE A 604 5.06 23.43 -16.88
C ILE A 604 6.20 24.25 -17.52
N THR A 605 6.49 24.04 -18.81
CA THR A 605 7.72 24.51 -19.47
C THR A 605 7.54 25.20 -20.83
N GLU A 606 6.31 25.28 -21.34
CA GLU A 606 5.89 25.95 -22.58
C GLU A 606 6.10 27.48 -22.55
N SER A 607 5.97 28.09 -21.37
CA SER A 607 6.27 29.51 -21.13
C SER A 607 7.29 29.60 -19.99
N ARG A 608 8.35 30.38 -20.21
CA ARG A 608 9.49 30.50 -19.29
C ARG A 608 9.76 31.95 -18.87
N ASP A 609 8.69 32.73 -18.77
CA ASP A 609 8.68 34.18 -18.50
C ASP A 609 8.41 34.50 -17.00
N GLY A 610 8.39 33.47 -16.16
CA GLY A 610 8.10 33.53 -14.74
C GLY A 610 9.20 34.23 -13.94
N ASN A 611 8.78 34.97 -12.91
CA ASN A 611 9.64 35.85 -12.12
C ASN A 611 9.45 35.63 -10.61
N ALA A 612 10.21 36.36 -9.78
CA ALA A 612 10.18 36.22 -8.32
C ALA A 612 8.76 36.42 -7.73
N TYR A 613 7.97 37.37 -8.22
CA TYR A 613 6.59 37.58 -7.76
C TYR A 613 5.70 36.39 -8.12
N TYR A 614 5.80 35.89 -9.35
CA TYR A 614 4.99 34.74 -9.79
C TYR A 614 5.30 33.49 -8.95
N SER A 615 6.58 33.21 -8.69
CA SER A 615 6.96 32.11 -7.80
C SER A 615 6.48 32.30 -6.36
N ALA A 616 6.41 33.54 -5.87
CA ALA A 616 5.82 33.83 -4.57
C ALA A 616 4.32 33.53 -4.57
N PHE A 617 3.57 33.96 -5.59
CA PHE A 617 2.14 33.71 -5.72
C PHE A 617 1.81 32.21 -5.82
N HIS A 618 2.56 31.46 -6.64
CA HIS A 618 2.39 30.01 -6.71
C HIS A 618 2.75 29.32 -5.39
N SER A 619 3.81 29.76 -4.70
CA SER A 619 4.23 29.20 -3.40
C SER A 619 3.23 29.50 -2.28
N LEU A 620 2.59 30.67 -2.31
CA LEU A 620 1.57 31.08 -1.34
C LEU A 620 0.26 30.31 -1.55
N SER A 621 -0.30 30.32 -2.77
CA SER A 621 -1.54 29.61 -3.09
C SER A 621 -1.42 28.07 -2.98
N SER A 622 -0.22 27.49 -3.15
CA SER A 622 -0.01 26.05 -2.91
C SER A 622 0.37 25.70 -1.46
N GLY A 623 1.03 26.61 -0.73
CA GLY A 623 1.51 26.39 0.65
C GLY A 623 0.50 26.75 1.74
N ILE A 624 -0.34 27.78 1.53
CA ILE A 624 -1.43 28.13 2.45
C ILE A 624 -2.72 27.45 1.94
N GLY A 625 -2.78 26.12 2.07
CA GLY A 625 -3.99 25.34 1.78
C GLY A 625 -4.93 25.23 2.99
N VAL A 626 -6.10 24.63 2.82
CA VAL A 626 -7.05 24.40 3.93
C VAL A 626 -6.51 23.38 4.96
N GLN A 627 -5.50 22.60 4.58
CA GLN A 627 -4.58 21.86 5.47
C GLN A 627 -4.01 22.68 6.64
N ALA A 628 -3.98 24.01 6.53
CA ALA A 628 -3.63 24.93 7.61
C ALA A 628 -4.65 24.95 8.76
N LEU A 629 -5.94 24.77 8.45
CA LEU A 629 -7.02 24.95 9.45
C LEU A 629 -7.05 23.83 10.51
N VAL A 630 -6.44 22.68 10.24
CA VAL A 630 -6.26 21.60 11.23
C VAL A 630 -4.98 21.77 12.06
N LEU A 631 -4.12 22.75 11.78
CA LEU A 631 -2.86 22.95 12.50
C LEU A 631 -3.00 23.18 14.03
N PRO A 632 -4.05 23.87 14.57
CA PRO A 632 -4.23 23.98 16.02
C PRO A 632 -4.64 22.65 16.67
N LEU A 633 -5.17 21.68 15.92
CA LEU A 633 -5.49 20.34 16.45
C LEU A 633 -4.24 19.60 16.95
N ALA A 634 -3.07 19.86 16.34
CA ALA A 634 -1.81 19.30 16.82
C ALA A 634 -1.42 19.81 18.22
N PHE A 635 -1.82 21.04 18.57
CA PHE A 635 -1.45 21.66 19.84
C PHE A 635 -2.25 21.09 21.02
N THR A 636 -3.44 20.49 20.80
CA THR A 636 -4.22 19.81 21.86
C THR A 636 -3.49 18.64 22.51
N THR A 637 -2.54 18.05 21.78
CA THR A 637 -1.82 16.84 22.20
C THR A 637 -0.35 17.14 22.53
N LEU A 638 0.28 18.09 21.82
CA LEU A 638 1.63 18.55 22.11
C LEU A 638 1.69 19.56 23.28
N GLY A 639 0.58 20.26 23.54
CA GLY A 639 0.56 21.44 24.40
C GLY A 639 1.36 22.61 23.81
N TRP A 640 1.38 23.73 24.54
CA TRP A 640 1.99 24.99 24.10
C TRP A 640 3.47 24.86 23.68
N ILE A 641 4.31 24.32 24.57
CA ILE A 641 5.77 24.32 24.38
C ILE A 641 6.18 23.44 23.19
N TRP A 642 5.72 22.19 23.16
CA TRP A 642 6.08 21.27 22.08
C TRP A 642 5.36 21.59 20.77
N GLY A 643 4.13 22.12 20.81
CA GLY A 643 3.41 22.59 19.62
C GLY A 643 4.19 23.65 18.86
N ILE A 644 4.63 24.71 19.57
CA ILE A 644 5.42 25.81 18.98
C ILE A 644 6.80 25.31 18.54
N LEU A 645 7.49 24.51 19.36
CA LEU A 645 8.83 24.00 19.04
C LEU A 645 8.82 23.09 17.80
N CYS A 646 7.90 22.12 17.74
CA CYS A 646 7.80 21.20 16.62
C CYS A 646 7.33 21.89 15.33
N LEU A 647 6.41 22.86 15.42
CA LEU A 647 6.02 23.70 14.28
C LEU A 647 7.22 24.49 13.72
N SER A 648 8.02 25.08 14.62
CA SER A 648 9.22 25.85 14.27
C SER A 648 10.30 24.99 13.60
N LEU A 649 10.58 23.81 14.16
CA LEU A 649 11.56 22.86 13.61
C LEU A 649 11.12 22.32 12.25
N ALA A 650 9.84 21.96 12.08
CA ALA A 650 9.29 21.50 10.81
C ALA A 650 9.33 22.60 9.74
N PHE A 651 9.00 23.85 10.09
CA PHE A 651 9.09 24.99 9.17
C PHE A 651 10.54 25.28 8.72
N GLY A 652 11.49 25.31 9.65
CA GLY A 652 12.90 25.53 9.34
C GLY A 652 13.50 24.43 8.45
N TRP A 653 13.16 23.17 8.74
CA TRP A 653 13.54 22.02 7.91
C TRP A 653 12.88 22.07 6.53
N GLN A 654 11.60 22.46 6.43
CA GLN A 654 10.92 22.64 5.16
C GLN A 654 11.63 23.68 4.28
N LEU A 655 12.01 24.81 4.86
CA LEU A 655 12.69 25.88 4.14
C LEU A 655 14.10 25.46 3.68
N TYR A 656 14.81 24.65 4.48
CA TYR A 656 16.08 24.06 4.09
C TYR A 656 15.94 23.08 2.92
N THR A 657 14.99 22.16 2.96
CA THR A 657 14.83 21.16 1.87
C THR A 657 14.28 21.78 0.58
N LEU A 658 13.47 22.83 0.70
CA LEU A 658 13.05 23.67 -0.42
C LEU A 658 14.26 24.38 -1.07
N TRP A 659 15.18 24.94 -0.27
CA TRP A 659 16.43 25.51 -0.77
C TRP A 659 17.28 24.48 -1.53
N LEU A 660 17.40 23.24 -1.02
CA LEU A 660 18.14 22.18 -1.71
C LEU A 660 17.56 21.88 -3.10
N LEU A 661 16.24 21.74 -3.22
CA LEU A 661 15.58 21.53 -4.52
C LEU A 661 15.86 22.67 -5.49
N ILE A 662 15.84 23.93 -5.02
CA ILE A 662 16.12 25.12 -5.84
C ILE A 662 17.57 25.14 -6.35
N GLN A 663 18.52 24.63 -5.56
CA GLN A 663 19.92 24.44 -5.99
C GLN A 663 20.12 23.23 -6.92
N LEU A 664 19.13 22.32 -7.02
CA LEU A 664 19.21 21.08 -7.79
C LEU A 664 18.52 21.11 -9.15
N HIS A 665 17.58 22.05 -9.35
CA HIS A 665 16.92 22.31 -10.64
C HIS A 665 17.92 22.50 -11.81
N GLU A 666 19.13 23.01 -11.54
CA GLU A 666 20.23 23.15 -12.50
C GLU A 666 21.43 22.24 -12.13
N SER A 667 21.89 21.46 -13.11
CA SER A 667 23.13 20.67 -13.01
C SER A 667 24.34 21.43 -13.52
N ALA A 668 25.55 21.01 -13.10
CA ALA A 668 26.80 21.50 -13.66
C ALA A 668 27.01 21.12 -15.15
N SER A 669 26.23 20.16 -15.67
CA SER A 669 26.24 19.73 -17.07
C SER A 669 25.26 20.52 -17.95
N GLY A 670 24.69 21.63 -17.47
CA GLY A 670 23.73 22.44 -18.24
C GLY A 670 22.37 21.78 -18.44
N THR A 671 22.04 20.75 -17.65
CA THR A 671 20.76 20.03 -17.71
C THR A 671 19.80 20.62 -16.68
N ARG A 672 18.56 20.89 -17.12
CA ARG A 672 17.50 21.50 -16.31
C ARG A 672 16.47 20.45 -15.89
N TYR A 673 16.19 20.33 -14.60
CA TYR A 673 15.25 19.35 -14.03
C TYR A 673 13.95 20.01 -13.58
N SER A 674 13.14 20.52 -14.52
CA SER A 674 11.86 21.21 -14.25
C SER A 674 10.70 20.29 -13.78
N ARG A 675 10.99 19.05 -13.35
CA ARG A 675 10.04 18.18 -12.62
C ARG A 675 10.76 17.37 -11.55
N TYR A 676 10.11 17.18 -10.41
CA TYR A 676 10.57 16.33 -9.30
C TYR A 676 10.84 14.90 -9.75
N LEU A 677 9.99 14.34 -10.62
CA LEU A 677 10.18 13.01 -11.20
C LEU A 677 11.48 12.90 -12.03
N ARG A 678 11.82 13.95 -12.81
CA ARG A 678 13.05 13.97 -13.61
C ARG A 678 14.29 14.11 -12.73
N LEU A 679 14.26 14.99 -11.72
CA LEU A 679 15.35 15.13 -10.76
C LEU A 679 15.59 13.82 -9.98
N SER A 680 14.52 13.16 -9.53
CA SER A 680 14.58 11.87 -8.85
C SER A 680 15.21 10.77 -9.72
N MET A 681 14.83 10.68 -11.00
CA MET A 681 15.43 9.74 -11.95
C MET A 681 16.91 10.01 -12.23
N ALA A 682 17.35 11.27 -12.17
CA ALA A 682 18.77 11.62 -12.26
C ALA A 682 19.55 11.28 -10.97
N ALA A 683 19.01 11.64 -9.81
CA ALA A 683 19.65 11.41 -8.50
C ALA A 683 19.76 9.93 -8.10
N PHE A 684 18.75 9.13 -8.44
CA PHE A 684 18.62 7.75 -7.96
C PHE A 684 18.65 6.70 -9.08
N GLY A 685 18.75 7.13 -10.35
CA GLY A 685 18.69 6.28 -11.52
C GLY A 685 17.25 5.96 -11.94
N GLU A 686 17.01 5.89 -13.25
CA GLU A 686 15.70 5.80 -13.91
C GLU A 686 14.67 4.95 -13.15
N LYS A 687 14.96 3.67 -12.88
CA LYS A 687 14.01 2.71 -12.31
C LYS A 687 13.74 2.90 -10.82
N LEU A 688 14.65 3.54 -10.07
CA LEU A 688 14.47 3.83 -8.64
C LEU A 688 13.85 5.21 -8.45
N GLY A 689 14.38 6.23 -9.11
CA GLY A 689 13.83 7.58 -9.06
C GLY A 689 12.39 7.64 -9.58
N LYS A 690 12.07 6.87 -10.63
CA LYS A 690 10.68 6.71 -11.09
C LYS A 690 9.78 6.05 -10.04
N LEU A 691 10.27 5.07 -9.26
CA LEU A 691 9.47 4.47 -8.20
C LEU A 691 9.28 5.44 -7.01
N LEU A 692 10.36 6.07 -6.55
CA LEU A 692 10.37 6.98 -5.40
C LEU A 692 9.63 8.31 -5.65
N ALA A 693 9.52 8.75 -6.90
CA ALA A 693 8.79 9.98 -7.24
C ALA A 693 7.44 9.74 -7.94
N LEU A 694 7.29 8.80 -8.88
CA LEU A 694 6.04 8.73 -9.65
C LEU A 694 4.83 8.43 -8.76
N PHE A 695 4.93 7.45 -7.86
CA PHE A 695 3.82 7.15 -6.97
C PHE A 695 3.62 8.24 -5.90
N PRO A 696 4.64 8.67 -5.12
CA PRO A 696 4.44 9.72 -4.12
C PRO A 696 4.08 11.09 -4.69
N THR A 697 4.67 11.53 -5.82
CA THR A 697 4.31 12.81 -6.45
C THR A 697 2.89 12.77 -7.04
N MET A 698 2.46 11.68 -7.70
CA MET A 698 1.08 11.58 -8.19
C MET A 698 0.07 11.45 -7.05
N TYR A 699 0.41 10.77 -5.95
CA TYR A 699 -0.39 10.73 -4.72
C TYR A 699 -0.50 12.11 -4.08
N LEU A 700 0.61 12.86 -3.99
CA LEU A 700 0.65 14.16 -3.33
C LEU A 700 0.01 15.29 -4.17
N SER A 701 0.11 15.21 -5.50
CA SER A 701 -0.61 16.05 -6.46
C SER A 701 -2.10 15.69 -6.50
N GLY A 702 -2.42 14.48 -6.98
CA GLY A 702 -3.80 14.04 -7.19
C GLY A 702 -4.62 13.92 -5.90
N GLY A 703 -4.04 13.39 -4.82
CA GLY A 703 -4.70 13.29 -3.52
C GLY A 703 -5.00 14.67 -2.90
N THR A 704 -4.19 15.69 -3.20
CA THR A 704 -4.50 17.06 -2.76
C THR A 704 -5.61 17.68 -3.61
N CYS A 705 -5.65 17.43 -4.92
CA CYS A 705 -6.81 17.77 -5.74
C CYS A 705 -8.10 17.11 -5.20
N VAL A 706 -8.04 15.86 -4.71
CA VAL A 706 -9.19 15.19 -4.07
C VAL A 706 -9.62 15.90 -2.79
N THR A 707 -8.68 16.18 -1.88
CA THR A 707 -8.95 16.95 -0.65
C THR A 707 -9.55 18.33 -0.96
N LEU A 708 -9.08 19.00 -2.02
CA LEU A 708 -9.59 20.30 -2.44
C LEU A 708 -11.03 20.23 -3.01
N VAL A 709 -11.42 19.14 -3.69
CA VAL A 709 -12.83 18.93 -4.10
C VAL A 709 -13.73 18.70 -2.88
N ILE A 710 -13.32 17.82 -1.96
CA ILE A 710 -14.07 17.51 -0.72
C ILE A 710 -14.33 18.79 0.09
N ILE A 711 -13.26 19.54 0.36
CA ILE A 711 -13.30 20.74 1.19
C ILE A 711 -13.95 21.92 0.44
N GLY A 712 -13.60 22.13 -0.83
CA GLY A 712 -14.09 23.24 -1.63
C GLY A 712 -15.59 23.14 -1.89
N GLY A 713 -16.08 21.97 -2.30
CA GLY A 713 -17.52 21.72 -2.44
C GLY A 713 -18.25 21.73 -1.09
N GLY A 714 -17.67 21.16 -0.04
CA GLY A 714 -18.21 21.26 1.32
C GLY A 714 -18.34 22.72 1.81
N THR A 715 -17.39 23.58 1.46
CA THR A 715 -17.44 25.01 1.82
C THR A 715 -18.37 25.81 0.91
N MET A 716 -18.57 25.43 -0.36
CA MET A 716 -19.63 26.00 -1.21
C MET A 716 -21.03 25.74 -0.63
N LYS A 717 -21.28 24.53 -0.10
CA LYS A 717 -22.51 24.16 0.63
C LYS A 717 -22.74 25.08 1.84
N ILE A 718 -21.72 25.26 2.68
CA ILE A 718 -21.77 26.14 3.86
C ILE A 718 -21.99 27.61 3.46
N PHE A 719 -21.30 28.11 2.44
CA PHE A 719 -21.49 29.45 1.91
C PHE A 719 -22.94 29.68 1.46
N PHE A 720 -23.50 28.75 0.68
CA PHE A 720 -24.89 28.81 0.24
C PHE A 720 -25.86 28.85 1.43
N GLN A 721 -25.65 27.99 2.44
CA GLN A 721 -26.49 27.97 3.65
C GLN A 721 -26.43 29.30 4.43
N ILE A 722 -25.25 29.90 4.60
CA ILE A 722 -25.07 31.20 5.29
C ILE A 722 -25.75 32.36 4.53
N VAL A 723 -25.71 32.33 3.19
CA VAL A 723 -26.28 33.40 2.34
C VAL A 723 -27.80 33.27 2.20
N CYS A 724 -28.33 32.04 2.08
CA CYS A 724 -29.73 31.82 1.78
C CYS A 724 -30.66 31.73 3.01
N ASP A 725 -30.21 31.07 4.10
CA ASP A 725 -30.93 30.93 5.36
C ASP A 725 -32.45 30.63 5.18
N SER A 726 -33.35 31.35 5.86
CA SER A 726 -34.81 31.23 5.69
C SER A 726 -35.38 31.94 4.46
N ASN A 727 -34.56 32.62 3.67
CA ASN A 727 -35.01 33.64 2.71
C ASN A 727 -34.95 33.20 1.24
N CYS A 728 -34.26 32.09 0.93
CA CYS A 728 -34.28 31.49 -0.40
C CYS A 728 -35.33 30.37 -0.50
N ASN A 729 -36.39 30.59 -1.30
CA ASN A 729 -37.29 29.52 -1.76
C ASN A 729 -36.62 28.66 -2.85
N VAL A 730 -35.49 28.02 -2.54
CA VAL A 730 -34.70 27.19 -3.47
C VAL A 730 -34.26 25.92 -2.76
N ASN A 731 -34.49 24.75 -3.38
CA ASN A 731 -34.05 23.47 -2.85
C ASN A 731 -32.51 23.44 -2.74
N PRO A 732 -31.93 23.15 -1.56
CA PRO A 732 -30.48 23.13 -1.40
C PRO A 732 -29.85 21.91 -2.09
N LEU A 733 -28.80 22.15 -2.88
CA LEU A 733 -28.01 21.10 -3.51
C LEU A 733 -27.32 20.20 -2.47
N THR A 734 -27.23 18.90 -2.77
CA THR A 734 -26.55 17.90 -1.94
C THR A 734 -25.03 18.09 -1.94
N THR A 735 -24.34 17.47 -0.97
CA THR A 735 -22.86 17.53 -0.89
C THR A 735 -22.18 17.00 -2.15
N ILE A 736 -22.75 15.99 -2.81
CA ILE A 736 -22.22 15.45 -4.08
C ILE A 736 -22.38 16.47 -5.21
N GLU A 737 -23.54 17.14 -5.31
CA GLU A 737 -23.76 18.17 -6.33
C GLU A 737 -22.84 19.37 -6.14
N TRP A 738 -22.55 19.78 -4.90
CA TRP A 738 -21.53 20.79 -4.63
C TRP A 738 -20.10 20.35 -4.99
N TYR A 739 -19.76 19.06 -4.83
CA TYR A 739 -18.49 18.52 -5.32
C TYR A 739 -18.43 18.56 -6.87
N ILE A 740 -19.55 18.34 -7.56
CA ILE A 740 -19.67 18.51 -9.03
C ILE A 740 -19.48 19.98 -9.42
N VAL A 741 -20.21 20.91 -8.79
CA VAL A 741 -20.10 22.36 -9.06
C VAL A 741 -18.65 22.84 -8.88
N PHE A 742 -18.01 22.48 -7.77
CA PHE A 742 -16.60 22.81 -7.54
C PHE A 742 -15.69 22.20 -8.62
N THR A 743 -15.88 20.93 -8.99
CA THR A 743 -15.07 20.25 -10.00
C THR A 743 -15.24 20.88 -11.38
N CYS A 744 -16.46 21.25 -11.77
CA CYS A 744 -16.74 21.96 -13.03
C CYS A 744 -16.05 23.32 -13.04
N SER A 745 -16.16 24.12 -11.98
CA SER A 745 -15.42 25.39 -11.84
C SER A 745 -13.90 25.18 -11.92
N ALA A 746 -13.37 24.16 -11.26
CA ALA A 746 -11.94 23.83 -11.28
C ALA A 746 -11.46 23.41 -12.68
N VAL A 747 -12.26 22.63 -13.44
CA VAL A 747 -11.94 22.21 -14.82
C VAL A 747 -12.06 23.36 -15.82
N ILE A 748 -12.97 24.32 -15.61
CA ILE A 748 -13.06 25.54 -16.42
C ILE A 748 -11.80 26.40 -16.23
N LEU A 749 -11.39 26.65 -14.98
CA LEU A 749 -10.15 27.39 -14.69
C LEU A 749 -8.89 26.64 -15.19
N ALA A 750 -8.92 25.30 -15.20
CA ALA A 750 -7.85 24.47 -15.72
C ALA A 750 -7.64 24.61 -17.24
N GLN A 751 -8.52 25.27 -18.00
CA GLN A 751 -8.33 25.49 -19.44
C GLN A 751 -7.22 26.53 -19.75
N LEU A 752 -6.73 27.29 -18.76
CA LEU A 752 -5.57 28.15 -18.95
C LEU A 752 -4.32 27.33 -19.32
N PRO A 753 -3.55 27.73 -20.36
CA PRO A 753 -2.68 26.82 -21.09
C PRO A 753 -1.56 26.18 -20.25
N ASN A 754 -0.89 26.97 -19.42
CA ASN A 754 0.36 26.60 -18.75
C ASN A 754 0.50 27.25 -17.35
N LEU A 755 1.46 26.76 -16.56
CA LEU A 755 1.67 27.20 -15.17
C LEU A 755 1.97 28.72 -15.06
N ASN A 756 2.66 29.31 -16.03
CA ASN A 756 2.91 30.75 -16.04
C ASN A 756 1.61 31.57 -16.19
N SER A 757 0.69 31.12 -17.05
CA SER A 757 -0.61 31.79 -17.28
C SER A 757 -1.54 31.80 -16.05
N ILE A 758 -1.37 30.87 -15.09
CA ILE A 758 -2.16 30.84 -13.85
C ILE A 758 -1.55 31.69 -12.71
N ALA A 759 -0.49 32.48 -12.95
CA ALA A 759 0.12 33.33 -11.94
C ALA A 759 -0.85 34.39 -11.37
N GLY A 760 -1.72 34.97 -12.21
CA GLY A 760 -2.77 35.91 -11.77
C GLY A 760 -3.84 35.23 -10.89
N ILE A 761 -4.26 34.01 -11.23
CA ILE A 761 -5.12 33.19 -10.37
C ILE A 761 -4.42 32.85 -9.07
N SER A 762 -3.12 32.52 -9.11
CA SER A 762 -2.32 32.21 -7.92
C SER A 762 -2.19 33.42 -6.99
N LEU A 763 -2.17 34.66 -7.51
CA LEU A 763 -2.24 35.89 -6.70
C LEU A 763 -3.58 36.03 -5.98
N ILE A 764 -4.70 35.82 -6.69
CA ILE A 764 -6.05 35.85 -6.10
C ILE A 764 -6.17 34.79 -4.99
N GLY A 765 -5.65 33.58 -5.25
CA GLY A 765 -5.53 32.51 -4.26
C GLY A 765 -4.71 32.92 -3.04
N SER A 766 -3.52 33.48 -3.26
CA SER A 766 -2.61 33.93 -2.21
C SER A 766 -3.25 34.98 -1.30
N ILE A 767 -3.90 35.99 -1.88
CA ILE A 767 -4.64 37.02 -1.13
C ILE A 767 -5.75 36.33 -0.33
N SER A 768 -6.57 35.51 -0.98
CA SER A 768 -7.69 34.82 -0.32
C SER A 768 -7.23 33.96 0.86
N ALA A 769 -6.10 33.26 0.71
CA ALA A 769 -5.53 32.39 1.73
C ALA A 769 -5.01 33.17 2.95
N VAL A 770 -4.29 34.27 2.73
CA VAL A 770 -3.84 35.16 3.82
C VAL A 770 -5.04 35.80 4.51
N THR A 771 -6.03 36.27 3.75
CA THR A 771 -7.25 36.90 4.30
C THR A 771 -8.08 35.91 5.12
N TYR A 772 -8.42 34.72 4.63
CA TYR A 772 -9.23 33.79 5.43
C TYR A 772 -8.47 33.30 6.67
N CYS A 773 -7.16 33.02 6.58
CA CYS A 773 -6.36 32.64 7.75
C CYS A 773 -6.41 33.74 8.81
N THR A 774 -6.23 35.00 8.38
CA THR A 774 -6.25 36.17 9.28
C THR A 774 -7.62 36.36 9.92
N VAL A 775 -8.71 36.34 9.13
CA VAL A 775 -10.07 36.50 9.66
C VAL A 775 -10.41 35.38 10.65
N ILE A 776 -10.08 34.12 10.33
CA ILE A 776 -10.37 32.98 11.20
C ILE A 776 -9.67 33.11 12.56
N TRP A 777 -8.36 33.44 12.60
CA TRP A 777 -7.68 33.57 13.89
C TRP A 777 -8.04 34.84 14.65
N VAL A 778 -8.21 35.98 13.96
CA VAL A 778 -8.62 37.23 14.61
C VAL A 778 -10.00 37.11 15.24
N VAL A 779 -11.01 36.58 14.52
CA VAL A 779 -12.35 36.40 15.10
C VAL A 779 -12.34 35.38 16.24
N SER A 780 -11.61 34.27 16.11
CA SER A 780 -11.51 33.27 17.19
C SER A 780 -10.85 33.81 18.46
N VAL A 781 -9.92 34.78 18.35
CA VAL A 781 -9.22 35.37 19.51
C VAL A 781 -9.96 36.60 20.07
N THR A 782 -10.80 37.27 19.28
CA THR A 782 -11.58 38.45 19.71
C THR A 782 -12.97 38.14 20.25
N LYS A 783 -13.39 36.86 20.21
CA LYS A 783 -14.62 36.37 20.85
C LYS A 783 -14.33 35.75 22.20
N ASP A 784 -15.32 35.78 23.09
CA ASP A 784 -15.27 35.10 24.37
C ASP A 784 -15.08 33.60 24.18
N ARG A 785 -14.12 33.02 24.92
CA ARG A 785 -13.77 31.59 24.79
C ARG A 785 -14.94 30.71 25.21
N PRO A 786 -15.29 29.65 24.46
CA PRO A 786 -16.38 28.75 24.82
C PRO A 786 -16.22 28.13 26.22
N HIS A 787 -17.35 27.84 26.88
CA HIS A 787 -17.33 27.13 28.15
C HIS A 787 -16.73 25.71 28.00
N GLY A 788 -15.82 25.33 28.89
CA GLY A 788 -15.18 24.02 28.89
C GLY A 788 -13.84 23.92 28.15
N VAL A 789 -13.29 25.04 27.65
CA VAL A 789 -11.91 25.11 27.11
C VAL A 789 -10.89 24.77 28.21
N SER A 790 -10.04 23.78 27.94
CA SER A 790 -8.81 23.49 28.68
C SER A 790 -7.62 23.37 27.73
N TYR A 791 -6.43 23.68 28.25
CA TYR A 791 -5.14 23.55 27.57
C TYR A 791 -4.27 22.42 28.16
N ASP A 792 -4.82 21.65 29.12
CA ASP A 792 -4.21 20.40 29.56
C ASP A 792 -4.12 19.45 28.36
N PRO A 793 -2.96 18.83 28.07
CA PRO A 793 -2.86 17.84 27.02
C PRO A 793 -3.89 16.72 27.25
N VAL A 794 -4.70 16.43 26.21
CA VAL A 794 -5.86 15.53 26.32
C VAL A 794 -5.46 14.22 27.02
N LYS A 795 -6.06 13.96 28.19
CA LYS A 795 -5.66 12.84 29.06
C LYS A 795 -5.79 11.51 28.29
N PRO A 796 -4.66 10.84 27.97
CA PRO A 796 -4.65 9.68 27.10
C PRO A 796 -5.08 8.44 27.88
N THR A 797 -5.74 7.50 27.21
CA THR A 797 -6.16 6.22 27.81
C THR A 797 -5.00 5.27 28.11
N SER A 798 -3.81 5.55 27.58
CA SER A 798 -2.56 4.83 27.85
C SER A 798 -1.35 5.65 27.37
N ASP A 799 -0.13 5.33 27.83
CA ASP A 799 1.09 5.96 27.31
C ASP A 799 1.33 5.70 25.81
N VAL A 800 0.82 4.58 25.29
CA VAL A 800 0.85 4.28 23.85
C VAL A 800 -0.08 5.24 23.08
N ALA A 801 -1.29 5.48 23.60
CA ALA A 801 -2.19 6.48 23.04
C ALA A 801 -1.59 7.90 23.12
N ARG A 802 -0.86 8.22 24.20
CA ARG A 802 -0.12 9.49 24.33
C ARG A 802 0.92 9.66 23.23
N LEU A 803 1.77 8.65 23.02
CA LEU A 803 2.82 8.67 22.02
C LEU A 803 2.25 8.71 20.60
N CYS A 804 1.21 7.92 20.32
CA CYS A 804 0.57 7.90 19.00
C CYS A 804 -0.19 9.19 18.71
N GLY A 805 -0.79 9.84 19.71
CA GLY A 805 -1.35 11.18 19.59
C GLY A 805 -0.29 12.24 19.28
N ILE A 806 0.85 12.23 19.97
CA ILE A 806 2.02 13.09 19.68
C ILE A 806 2.50 12.89 18.23
N LEU A 807 2.57 11.63 17.77
CA LEU A 807 2.93 11.31 16.40
C LEU A 807 1.85 11.73 15.38
N ASN A 808 0.56 11.61 15.69
CA ASN A 808 -0.51 12.09 14.82
C ASN A 808 -0.47 13.63 14.70
N ALA A 809 -0.22 14.34 15.81
CA ALA A 809 -0.04 15.79 15.85
C ALA A 809 1.17 16.27 15.03
N LEU A 810 2.31 15.58 15.13
CA LEU A 810 3.47 15.82 14.25
C LEU A 810 3.16 15.50 12.78
N GLY A 811 2.30 14.51 12.51
CA GLY A 811 1.71 14.23 11.20
C GLY A 811 0.91 15.40 10.65
N ILE A 812 0.06 16.02 11.47
CA ILE A 812 -0.76 17.18 11.12
C ILE A 812 0.12 18.40 10.82
N ILE A 813 1.19 18.62 11.60
CA ILE A 813 2.21 19.65 11.31
C ILE A 813 2.90 19.39 9.96
N ALA A 814 3.27 18.14 9.66
CA ALA A 814 3.86 17.78 8.36
C ALA A 814 2.85 17.90 7.19
N PHE A 815 1.57 17.63 7.43
CA PHE A 815 0.48 17.78 6.46
C PHE A 815 0.29 19.25 6.06
N ALA A 816 0.36 20.17 7.02
CA ALA A 816 0.20 21.61 6.79
C ALA A 816 1.26 22.20 5.83
N PHE A 817 2.49 21.64 5.80
CA PHE A 817 3.61 22.12 4.97
C PHE A 817 3.69 21.49 3.57
N ARG A 818 2.62 20.84 3.10
CA ARG A 818 2.52 20.32 1.73
C ARG A 818 2.55 21.44 0.68
N GLY A 819 3.21 21.17 -0.46
CA GLY A 819 3.27 22.07 -1.63
C GLY A 819 4.68 22.36 -2.14
N HIS A 820 5.67 22.32 -1.26
CA HIS A 820 7.11 22.41 -1.57
C HIS A 820 7.57 21.46 -2.70
N ASN A 821 6.88 20.35 -2.95
CA ASN A 821 7.24 19.35 -3.96
C ASN A 821 6.91 19.82 -5.40
N LEU A 822 6.27 20.98 -5.54
CA LEU A 822 5.99 21.67 -6.80
C LEU A 822 7.06 22.74 -7.11
N VAL A 823 8.07 22.91 -6.26
CA VAL A 823 9.08 23.98 -6.39
C VAL A 823 9.89 23.87 -7.69
N LEU A 824 10.14 22.66 -8.20
CA LEU A 824 10.91 22.43 -9.43
C LEU A 824 10.09 22.72 -10.67
N GLU A 825 8.79 22.49 -10.58
CA GLU A 825 7.77 22.79 -11.56
C GLU A 825 7.53 24.31 -11.63
N ILE A 826 7.38 24.99 -10.49
CA ILE A 826 7.29 26.45 -10.39
C ILE A 826 8.60 27.11 -10.89
N GLN A 827 9.77 26.61 -10.48
CA GLN A 827 11.05 27.08 -11.02
C GLN A 827 11.21 26.73 -12.51
N GLY A 828 10.45 25.77 -13.03
CA GLY A 828 10.37 25.42 -14.44
C GLY A 828 9.89 26.56 -15.34
N THR A 829 9.05 27.46 -14.83
CA THR A 829 8.55 28.63 -15.58
C THR A 829 9.51 29.81 -15.62
N MET A 830 10.69 29.74 -14.98
CA MET A 830 11.63 30.88 -14.98
C MET A 830 12.60 30.89 -16.18
N PRO A 831 13.07 32.07 -16.62
CA PRO A 831 14.22 32.16 -17.52
C PRO A 831 15.50 31.77 -16.77
N SER A 832 16.52 31.31 -17.49
CA SER A 832 17.81 30.95 -16.89
C SER A 832 18.93 30.96 -17.92
N SER A 833 20.04 31.65 -17.61
CA SER A 833 21.28 31.61 -18.38
C SER A 833 22.48 31.35 -17.46
N ALA A 834 23.67 31.09 -18.02
CA ALA A 834 24.88 30.84 -17.23
C ALA A 834 25.25 32.04 -16.31
N LYS A 835 24.95 33.27 -16.75
CA LYS A 835 25.13 34.52 -15.97
C LYS A 835 23.97 34.73 -14.96
N HIS A 836 22.74 34.39 -15.36
CA HIS A 836 21.52 34.63 -14.58
C HIS A 836 20.76 33.30 -14.30
N PRO A 837 21.22 32.49 -13.33
CA PRO A 837 20.61 31.20 -13.02
C PRO A 837 19.31 31.33 -12.22
N SER A 838 18.27 30.57 -12.58
CA SER A 838 16.89 30.75 -12.06
C SER A 838 16.76 30.61 -10.53
N ARG A 839 17.71 29.90 -9.89
CA ARG A 839 17.80 29.81 -8.42
C ARG A 839 17.83 31.16 -7.70
N LYS A 840 18.32 32.24 -8.34
CA LYS A 840 18.35 33.60 -7.76
C LYS A 840 16.92 34.17 -7.62
N PRO A 841 16.14 34.41 -8.70
CA PRO A 841 14.77 34.89 -8.57
C PRO A 841 13.86 33.91 -7.80
N MET A 842 14.03 32.59 -7.99
CA MET A 842 13.25 31.58 -7.27
C MET A 842 13.43 31.67 -5.76
N TRP A 843 14.66 31.75 -5.26
CA TRP A 843 14.92 31.91 -3.83
C TRP A 843 14.45 33.27 -3.28
N SER A 844 14.40 34.31 -4.11
CA SER A 844 13.85 35.61 -3.71
C SER A 844 12.33 35.52 -3.45
N GLY A 845 11.58 34.98 -4.41
CA GLY A 845 10.13 34.79 -4.29
C GLY A 845 9.75 33.82 -3.17
N VAL A 846 10.50 32.73 -3.04
CA VAL A 846 10.31 31.74 -1.97
C VAL A 846 10.51 32.33 -0.57
N LYS A 847 11.55 33.14 -0.33
CA LYS A 847 11.72 33.81 0.97
C LYS A 847 10.54 34.71 1.33
N PHE A 848 10.05 35.50 0.37
CA PHE A 848 8.91 36.39 0.56
C PHE A 848 7.62 35.60 0.85
N ALA A 849 7.35 34.54 0.07
CA ALA A 849 6.22 33.65 0.31
C ALA A 849 6.29 32.97 1.69
N TYR A 850 7.45 32.42 2.07
CA TYR A 850 7.58 31.69 3.33
C TYR A 850 7.51 32.60 4.57
N LEU A 851 7.93 33.87 4.46
CA LEU A 851 7.66 34.87 5.49
C LEU A 851 6.15 35.08 5.72
N ILE A 852 5.37 35.22 4.65
CA ILE A 852 3.90 35.39 4.73
C ILE A 852 3.21 34.09 5.17
N ILE A 853 3.71 32.92 4.75
CA ILE A 853 3.25 31.61 5.27
C ILE A 853 3.47 31.54 6.79
N ALA A 854 4.63 31.95 7.31
CA ALA A 854 4.87 31.99 8.76
C ALA A 854 3.90 32.94 9.48
N MET A 855 3.73 34.17 8.97
CA MET A 855 2.77 35.15 9.50
C MET A 855 1.30 34.70 9.41
N SER A 856 0.98 33.71 8.57
CA SER A 856 -0.38 33.14 8.45
C SER A 856 -0.55 31.92 9.37
N LEU A 857 0.38 30.96 9.33
CA LEU A 857 0.24 29.67 9.99
C LEU A 857 0.52 29.70 11.50
N PHE A 858 1.49 30.51 11.95
CA PHE A 858 1.80 30.58 13.39
C PHE A 858 0.67 31.25 14.19
N PRO A 859 0.13 32.42 13.80
CA PRO A 859 -1.03 33.00 14.48
C PRO A 859 -2.29 32.14 14.37
N LEU A 860 -2.49 31.42 13.25
CA LEU A 860 -3.59 30.46 13.11
C LEU A 860 -3.47 29.31 14.13
N ALA A 861 -2.29 28.69 14.25
CA ALA A 861 -2.04 27.61 15.21
C ALA A 861 -2.17 28.09 16.67
N VAL A 862 -1.49 29.19 17.01
CA VAL A 862 -1.44 29.76 18.37
C VAL A 862 -2.81 30.32 18.79
N GLY A 863 -3.44 31.13 17.94
CA GLY A 863 -4.75 31.72 18.20
C GLY A 863 -5.89 30.71 18.18
N GLY A 864 -5.83 29.71 17.29
CA GLY A 864 -6.78 28.60 17.27
C GLY A 864 -6.69 27.71 18.50
N TYR A 865 -5.47 27.42 18.97
CA TYR A 865 -5.31 26.67 20.22
C TYR A 865 -5.71 27.51 21.43
N TRP A 866 -5.43 28.82 21.44
CA TRP A 866 -5.88 29.76 22.48
C TRP A 866 -7.41 29.81 22.60
N ALA A 867 -8.11 29.92 21.46
CA ALA A 867 -9.55 30.09 21.41
C ALA A 867 -10.32 28.84 21.85
N TYR A 868 -9.95 27.68 21.29
CA TYR A 868 -10.73 26.45 21.41
C TYR A 868 -10.09 25.38 22.32
N GLY A 869 -8.78 25.41 22.54
CA GLY A 869 -8.08 24.39 23.33
C GLY A 869 -8.43 22.96 22.90
N ASN A 870 -8.82 22.13 23.87
CA ASN A 870 -9.38 20.78 23.71
C ASN A 870 -10.66 20.66 22.84
N LEU A 871 -11.34 21.75 22.48
CA LEU A 871 -12.63 21.72 21.77
C LEU A 871 -12.52 21.71 20.23
N ILE A 872 -11.33 21.91 19.67
CA ILE A 872 -11.10 21.82 18.21
C ILE A 872 -11.11 20.36 17.73
N LYS A 873 -11.65 20.12 16.52
CA LYS A 873 -11.85 18.79 15.92
C LYS A 873 -11.17 18.66 14.55
N GLU A 874 -11.24 17.47 13.97
CA GLU A 874 -10.65 17.12 12.66
C GLU A 874 -11.19 17.96 11.48
N ASP A 875 -12.41 18.50 11.59
CA ASP A 875 -12.99 19.46 10.63
C ASP A 875 -12.28 20.83 10.63
N GLY A 876 -11.39 21.07 11.60
CA GLY A 876 -10.51 22.23 11.66
C GLY A 876 -11.14 23.51 12.19
N MET A 877 -10.33 24.57 12.19
CA MET A 877 -10.61 25.84 12.88
C MET A 877 -11.80 26.63 12.28
N PHE A 878 -12.10 26.48 10.99
CA PHE A 878 -13.29 27.11 10.40
C PHE A 878 -14.58 26.44 10.87
N ALA A 879 -14.60 25.11 11.01
CA ALA A 879 -15.73 24.41 11.60
C ALA A 879 -15.89 24.74 13.09
N ALA A 880 -14.79 24.89 13.84
CA ALA A 880 -14.84 25.38 15.22
C ALA A 880 -15.44 26.80 15.32
N LEU A 881 -14.98 27.73 14.46
CA LEU A 881 -15.52 29.09 14.38
C LEU A 881 -17.02 29.12 14.06
N TYR A 882 -17.47 28.31 13.10
CA TYR A 882 -18.88 28.19 12.74
C TYR A 882 -19.73 27.59 13.88
N ASN A 883 -19.24 26.52 14.52
CA ASN A 883 -19.98 25.81 15.56
C ASN A 883 -20.05 26.56 16.90
N TYR A 884 -19.01 27.31 17.28
CA TYR A 884 -18.95 27.99 18.59
C TYR A 884 -19.24 29.48 18.53
N HIS A 885 -19.01 30.17 17.41
CA HIS A 885 -19.24 31.61 17.25
C HIS A 885 -20.09 31.96 16.04
N GLY A 886 -20.82 30.98 15.47
CA GLY A 886 -21.71 31.17 14.32
C GLY A 886 -22.88 32.14 14.58
N HIS A 887 -23.29 32.28 15.84
CA HIS A 887 -24.32 33.23 16.27
C HIS A 887 -23.74 34.62 16.58
N ASP A 888 -22.55 34.70 17.19
CA ASP A 888 -21.93 35.96 17.61
C ASP A 888 -21.19 36.68 16.47
N THR A 889 -20.88 35.97 15.39
CA THR A 889 -20.13 36.47 14.24
C THR A 889 -21.09 36.86 13.12
N SER A 890 -20.89 38.05 12.54
CA SER A 890 -21.71 38.50 11.41
C SER A 890 -21.70 37.48 10.26
N ARG A 891 -22.89 37.12 9.76
CA ARG A 891 -23.09 36.25 8.59
C ARG A 891 -22.28 36.70 7.37
N ILE A 892 -22.06 38.01 7.21
CA ILE A 892 -21.21 38.57 6.14
C ILE A 892 -19.76 38.10 6.30
N ILE A 893 -19.22 38.09 7.53
CA ILE A 893 -17.85 37.65 7.80
C ILE A 893 -17.71 36.14 7.58
N LEU A 894 -18.67 35.33 8.06
CA LEU A 894 -18.67 33.88 7.86
C LEU A 894 -18.83 33.51 6.37
N GLY A 895 -19.72 34.20 5.65
CA GLY A 895 -19.94 34.03 4.22
C GLY A 895 -18.70 34.42 3.39
N LEU A 896 -18.11 35.59 3.65
CA LEU A 896 -16.85 36.00 2.99
C LEU A 896 -15.72 35.02 3.30
N THR A 897 -15.58 34.55 4.54
CA THR A 897 -14.57 33.54 4.91
C THR A 897 -14.76 32.24 4.14
N SER A 898 -16.01 31.77 4.03
CA SER A 898 -16.37 30.58 3.23
C SER A 898 -15.98 30.77 1.75
N LEU A 899 -16.34 31.92 1.17
CA LEU A 899 -16.03 32.25 -0.22
C LEU A 899 -14.52 32.32 -0.50
N LEU A 900 -13.74 32.90 0.42
CA LEU A 900 -12.28 32.98 0.31
C LEU A 900 -11.60 31.60 0.40
N ILE A 901 -12.13 30.70 1.24
CA ILE A 901 -11.69 29.29 1.30
C ILE A 901 -11.99 28.57 -0.03
N VAL A 902 -13.17 28.79 -0.62
CA VAL A 902 -13.55 28.22 -1.93
C VAL A 902 -12.67 28.76 -3.05
N ILE A 903 -12.45 30.08 -3.10
CA ILE A 903 -11.58 30.73 -4.10
C ILE A 903 -10.17 30.18 -4.00
N ASN A 904 -9.56 30.15 -2.81
CA ASN A 904 -8.24 29.58 -2.63
C ASN A 904 -8.21 28.12 -3.11
N SER A 905 -9.18 27.30 -2.68
CA SER A 905 -9.23 25.88 -3.07
C SER A 905 -9.30 25.68 -4.59
N LEU A 906 -10.09 26.49 -5.30
CA LEU A 906 -10.16 26.50 -6.77
C LEU A 906 -8.82 26.92 -7.42
N THR A 907 -8.08 27.85 -6.80
CA THR A 907 -6.78 28.32 -7.29
C THR A 907 -5.66 27.30 -7.04
N SER A 908 -5.56 26.76 -5.82
CA SER A 908 -4.59 25.73 -5.43
C SER A 908 -4.73 24.49 -6.30
N PHE A 909 -5.97 24.10 -6.63
CA PHE A 909 -6.26 22.96 -7.51
C PHE A 909 -5.49 23.07 -8.84
N GLN A 910 -5.41 24.26 -9.42
CA GLN A 910 -4.71 24.48 -10.70
C GLN A 910 -3.22 24.18 -10.57
N ILE A 911 -2.58 24.63 -9.49
CA ILE A 911 -1.16 24.40 -9.22
C ILE A 911 -0.89 22.92 -8.93
N TYR A 912 -1.73 22.28 -8.10
CA TYR A 912 -1.61 20.87 -7.76
C TYR A 912 -1.94 19.92 -8.92
N ALA A 913 -2.74 20.34 -9.91
CA ALA A 913 -3.08 19.53 -11.09
C ALA A 913 -2.03 19.58 -12.21
N MET A 914 -1.23 20.65 -12.31
CA MET A 914 -0.20 20.79 -13.37
C MET A 914 0.76 19.59 -13.50
N PRO A 915 1.29 18.97 -12.44
CA PRO A 915 2.10 17.76 -12.55
C PRO A 915 1.36 16.57 -13.20
N ALA A 916 0.05 16.45 -13.00
CA ALA A 916 -0.75 15.41 -13.65
C ALA A 916 -0.96 15.71 -15.14
N PHE A 917 -1.27 16.97 -15.48
CA PHE A 917 -1.40 17.41 -16.88
C PHE A 917 -0.08 17.25 -17.65
N ASP A 918 1.04 17.68 -17.08
CA ASP A 918 2.38 17.55 -17.68
C ASP A 918 2.76 16.07 -17.90
N ASN A 919 2.43 15.18 -16.95
CA ASN A 919 2.65 13.73 -17.11
C ASN A 919 1.72 13.06 -18.14
N LEU A 920 0.54 13.61 -18.44
CA LEU A 920 -0.37 13.12 -19.48
C LEU A 920 0.07 13.63 -20.87
N GLU A 921 0.32 14.94 -20.99
CA GLU A 921 0.80 15.56 -22.22
C GLU A 921 2.20 15.04 -22.61
N PHE A 922 3.09 14.77 -21.64
CA PHE A 922 4.41 14.17 -21.92
C PHE A 922 4.29 12.79 -22.56
N ARG A 923 3.32 11.96 -22.16
CA ARG A 923 3.10 10.64 -22.77
C ARG A 923 2.63 10.76 -24.23
N TYR A 924 1.79 11.75 -24.52
CA TYR A 924 1.36 12.03 -25.90
C TYR A 924 2.55 12.51 -26.76
N ILE A 925 3.27 13.54 -26.30
CA ILE A 925 4.40 14.14 -27.02
C ILE A 925 5.51 13.10 -27.23
N SER A 926 5.88 12.33 -26.20
CA SER A 926 6.85 11.23 -26.29
C SER A 926 6.44 10.10 -27.24
N SER A 927 5.16 9.98 -27.59
CA SER A 927 4.63 8.93 -28.49
C SER A 927 4.33 9.43 -29.90
N ARG A 928 4.13 10.73 -30.09
CA ARG A 928 3.68 11.35 -31.36
C ARG A 928 4.67 12.34 -31.95
N ASN A 929 5.68 12.75 -31.18
CA ASN A 929 6.70 13.75 -31.53
C ASN A 929 6.13 15.06 -32.09
N GLN A 930 4.96 15.46 -31.57
CA GLN A 930 4.18 16.63 -31.98
C GLN A 930 3.55 17.27 -30.72
N PRO A 931 3.30 18.60 -30.71
CA PRO A 931 2.64 19.27 -29.59
C PRO A 931 1.23 18.72 -29.34
N CYS A 932 0.79 18.75 -28.09
CA CYS A 932 -0.56 18.30 -27.73
C CYS A 932 -1.61 19.29 -28.28
N PRO A 933 -2.57 18.86 -29.13
CA PRO A 933 -3.59 19.75 -29.66
C PRO A 933 -4.54 20.20 -28.54
N TRP A 934 -5.10 21.41 -28.68
CA TRP A 934 -5.87 22.07 -27.62
C TRP A 934 -7.05 21.22 -27.10
N TRP A 935 -7.79 20.56 -28.00
CA TRP A 935 -8.92 19.70 -27.62
C TRP A 935 -8.49 18.49 -26.77
N LEU A 936 -7.29 17.95 -27.00
CA LEU A 936 -6.74 16.85 -26.22
C LEU A 936 -6.22 17.33 -24.86
N ARG A 937 -5.64 18.53 -24.80
CA ARG A 937 -5.31 19.19 -23.53
C ARG A 937 -6.57 19.34 -22.67
N SER A 938 -7.64 19.91 -23.23
CA SER A 938 -8.95 20.03 -22.56
C SER A 938 -9.50 18.67 -22.11
N GLY A 939 -9.39 17.63 -22.96
CA GLY A 939 -9.79 16.26 -22.64
C GLY A 939 -9.03 15.66 -21.45
N PHE A 940 -7.70 15.80 -21.39
CA PHE A 940 -6.90 15.35 -20.25
C PHE A 940 -7.26 16.09 -18.95
N ARG A 941 -7.56 17.38 -19.04
CA ARG A 941 -7.93 18.23 -17.90
C ARG A 941 -9.30 17.84 -17.34
N ALA A 942 -10.28 17.60 -18.21
CA ALA A 942 -11.59 17.08 -17.83
C ALA A 942 -11.49 15.67 -17.23
N PHE A 943 -10.76 14.74 -17.86
CA PHE A 943 -10.55 13.37 -17.37
C PHE A 943 -9.97 13.34 -15.95
N PHE A 944 -8.94 14.15 -15.68
CA PHE A 944 -8.36 14.26 -14.35
C PHE A 944 -9.35 14.83 -13.33
N GLY A 945 -10.13 15.85 -13.70
CA GLY A 945 -11.22 16.38 -12.87
C GLY A 945 -12.24 15.30 -12.48
N CYS A 946 -12.74 14.52 -13.45
CA CYS A 946 -13.66 13.41 -13.21
C CYS A 946 -13.07 12.32 -12.31
N LEU A 947 -11.81 11.94 -12.51
CA LEU A 947 -11.10 10.97 -11.67
C LEU A 947 -10.98 11.46 -10.22
N VAL A 948 -10.61 12.73 -10.04
CA VAL A 948 -10.48 13.36 -8.72
C VAL A 948 -11.85 13.46 -8.02
N PHE A 949 -12.90 13.86 -8.72
CA PHE A 949 -14.28 13.88 -8.22
C PHE A 949 -14.76 12.50 -7.78
N PHE A 950 -14.51 11.46 -8.58
CA PHE A 950 -14.90 10.09 -8.21
C PHE A 950 -14.25 9.63 -6.89
N ILE A 951 -12.96 9.91 -6.71
CA ILE A 951 -12.25 9.57 -5.46
C ILE A 951 -12.75 10.43 -4.29
N ALA A 952 -13.11 11.71 -4.52
CA ALA A 952 -13.69 12.59 -3.51
C ALA A 952 -15.06 12.10 -3.00
N VAL A 953 -15.90 11.58 -3.89
CA VAL A 953 -17.18 10.94 -3.51
C VAL A 953 -16.94 9.59 -2.83
N ALA A 954 -16.02 8.77 -3.33
CA ALA A 954 -15.73 7.45 -2.78
C ALA A 954 -15.12 7.49 -1.36
N LEU A 955 -14.20 8.43 -1.12
CA LEU A 955 -13.41 8.55 0.11
C LEU A 955 -13.56 9.96 0.76
N PRO A 956 -14.77 10.37 1.17
CA PRO A 956 -15.02 11.73 1.64
C PRO A 956 -14.35 12.04 2.99
N PHE A 957 -13.93 10.99 3.71
CA PHE A 957 -13.20 11.05 4.98
C PHE A 957 -11.69 11.28 4.81
N LEU A 958 -11.16 11.46 3.59
CA LEU A 958 -9.73 11.74 3.39
C LEU A 958 -9.17 12.93 4.22
N PRO A 959 -9.92 14.02 4.51
CA PRO A 959 -9.43 15.11 5.36
C PRO A 959 -9.12 14.69 6.81
N SER A 960 -9.88 13.79 7.44
CA SER A 960 -9.59 13.35 8.83
C SER A 960 -8.32 12.51 8.93
N LEU A 961 -7.87 11.92 7.82
CA LEU A 961 -6.58 11.22 7.75
C LEU A 961 -5.36 12.17 7.71
N ALA A 962 -5.53 13.47 7.96
CA ALA A 962 -4.49 14.51 7.84
C ALA A 962 -3.10 14.06 8.35
N GLY A 963 -3.01 13.55 9.59
CA GLY A 963 -1.74 13.11 10.17
C GLY A 963 -1.08 11.95 9.41
N LEU A 964 -1.87 11.00 8.92
CA LEU A 964 -1.40 9.89 8.07
C LEU A 964 -0.93 10.39 6.71
N ILE A 965 -1.73 11.20 6.02
CA ILE A 965 -1.39 11.71 4.68
C ILE A 965 -0.18 12.67 4.77
N GLY A 966 0.04 13.33 5.93
CA GLY A 966 1.27 14.03 6.27
C GLY A 966 2.48 13.09 6.42
N GLY A 967 2.35 12.03 7.21
CA GLY A 967 3.40 11.02 7.40
C GLY A 967 3.82 10.32 6.10
N VAL A 968 2.87 10.01 5.20
CA VAL A 968 3.13 9.42 3.88
C VAL A 968 3.80 10.41 2.92
N ALA A 969 3.49 11.71 3.03
CA ALA A 969 4.13 12.75 2.21
C ALA A 969 5.59 13.01 2.61
N LEU A 970 5.90 12.93 3.91
CA LEU A 970 7.15 13.39 4.54
C LEU A 970 8.46 12.96 3.83
N PRO A 971 8.61 11.76 3.25
CA PRO A 971 9.81 11.41 2.49
C PRO A 971 10.07 12.35 1.30
N VAL A 972 9.02 12.78 0.60
CA VAL A 972 9.09 13.72 -0.52
C VAL A 972 9.46 15.13 -0.03
N THR A 973 8.98 15.50 1.16
CA THR A 973 9.10 16.85 1.73
C THR A 973 10.46 17.12 2.37
N PHE A 974 10.92 16.19 3.21
CA PHE A 974 11.98 16.43 4.18
C PHE A 974 13.22 15.53 3.98
N ALA A 975 13.07 14.36 3.34
CA ALA A 975 14.14 13.37 3.24
C ALA A 975 14.80 13.28 1.86
N TYR A 976 14.00 13.06 0.82
CA TYR A 976 14.48 12.89 -0.56
C TYR A 976 15.28 14.10 -1.08
N PRO A 977 14.93 15.37 -0.81
CA PRO A 977 15.74 16.52 -1.22
C PRO A 977 17.20 16.45 -0.75
N CYS A 978 17.42 16.06 0.52
CA CYS A 978 18.76 15.88 1.09
C CYS A 978 19.54 14.77 0.39
N PHE A 979 18.90 13.64 0.14
CA PHE A 979 19.54 12.53 -0.58
C PHE A 979 19.82 12.88 -2.05
N MET A 980 18.89 13.53 -2.75
CA MET A 980 19.12 14.03 -4.11
C MET A 980 20.29 15.00 -4.16
N TRP A 981 20.41 15.89 -3.16
CA TRP A 981 21.50 16.84 -3.05
C TRP A 981 22.85 16.13 -2.91
N ILE A 982 22.95 15.15 -2.01
CA ILE A 982 24.17 14.35 -1.83
C ILE A 982 24.53 13.59 -3.13
N GLN A 983 23.56 12.96 -3.80
CA GLN A 983 23.85 12.17 -5.01
C GLN A 983 24.24 13.04 -6.23
N ILE A 984 23.69 14.25 -6.37
CA ILE A 984 23.94 15.12 -7.53
C ILE A 984 25.12 16.08 -7.31
N LYS A 985 25.27 16.66 -6.11
CA LYS A 985 26.35 17.63 -5.83
C LYS A 985 27.62 16.97 -5.27
N GLN A 986 27.57 15.69 -4.88
CA GLN A 986 28.71 14.89 -4.37
C GLN A 986 29.59 15.65 -3.34
N PRO A 987 29.00 16.19 -2.26
CA PRO A 987 29.74 16.91 -1.23
C PRO A 987 30.82 16.02 -0.60
N GLN A 988 31.93 16.64 -0.16
CA GLN A 988 33.04 15.96 0.50
C GLN A 988 32.52 15.05 1.63
N LYS A 989 32.87 13.77 1.57
CA LYS A 989 32.45 12.77 2.55
C LYS A 989 32.92 13.18 3.95
N TYR A 990 32.06 13.01 4.94
CA TYR A 990 32.28 13.40 6.33
C TYR A 990 32.43 14.92 6.60
N SER A 991 32.14 15.78 5.61
CA SER A 991 31.97 17.22 5.87
C SER A 991 30.69 17.50 6.68
N VAL A 992 30.61 18.66 7.35
CA VAL A 992 29.42 19.07 8.12
C VAL A 992 28.15 19.07 7.25
N ILE A 993 28.23 19.55 5.99
CA ILE A 993 27.09 19.57 5.07
C ILE A 993 26.69 18.16 4.60
N TRP A 994 27.64 17.23 4.51
CA TRP A 994 27.38 15.81 4.25
C TRP A 994 26.65 15.16 5.44
N TYR A 995 27.13 15.38 6.67
CA TYR A 995 26.47 14.90 7.89
C TYR A 995 25.09 15.53 8.09
N LEU A 996 24.90 16.82 7.82
CA LEU A 996 23.60 17.49 7.95
C LEU A 996 22.57 16.90 6.98
N ASN A 997 22.93 16.71 5.70
CA ASN A 997 22.01 16.11 4.72
C ASN A 997 21.74 14.63 4.97
N TRP A 998 22.71 13.86 5.47
CA TRP A 998 22.45 12.48 5.91
C TRP A 998 21.62 12.41 7.18
N GLY A 999 21.89 13.27 8.15
CA GLY A 999 21.15 13.37 9.42
C GLY A 999 19.69 13.72 9.18
N LEU A 1000 19.43 14.86 8.52
CA LEU A 1000 18.07 15.26 8.14
C LEU A 1000 17.42 14.24 7.20
N GLY A 1001 18.13 13.75 6.19
CA GLY A 1001 17.61 12.73 5.27
C GLY A 1001 17.12 11.47 5.99
N CYS A 1002 17.96 10.89 6.86
CA CYS A 1002 17.60 9.71 7.66
C CYS A 1002 16.53 10.02 8.70
N MET A 1003 16.62 11.16 9.40
CA MET A 1003 15.62 11.60 10.38
C MET A 1003 14.25 11.76 9.73
N GLY A 1004 14.18 12.25 8.49
CA GLY A 1004 12.93 12.33 7.71
C GLY A 1004 12.38 10.96 7.36
N MET A 1005 13.22 10.00 6.94
CA MET A 1005 12.74 8.63 6.68
C MET A 1005 12.24 7.95 7.96
N VAL A 1006 12.96 8.08 9.08
CA VAL A 1006 12.55 7.53 10.38
C VAL A 1006 11.26 8.19 10.88
N LEU A 1007 11.19 9.52 10.82
CA LEU A 1007 10.00 10.26 11.21
C LEU A 1007 8.79 9.84 10.37
N SER A 1008 8.92 9.72 9.05
CA SER A 1008 7.84 9.20 8.18
C SER A 1008 7.30 7.85 8.65
N VAL A 1009 8.16 6.87 9.00
CA VAL A 1009 7.73 5.58 9.56
C VAL A 1009 6.93 5.79 10.86
N LEU A 1010 7.45 6.61 11.78
CA LEU A 1010 6.83 6.85 13.08
C LEU A 1010 5.48 7.57 12.95
N LEU A 1011 5.38 8.60 12.10
CA LEU A 1011 4.14 9.34 11.86
C LEU A 1011 3.07 8.47 11.19
N VAL A 1012 3.44 7.67 10.17
CA VAL A 1012 2.50 6.70 9.56
C VAL A 1012 2.04 5.69 10.61
N THR A 1013 2.96 5.14 11.41
CA THR A 1013 2.61 4.15 12.46
C THR A 1013 1.69 4.75 13.53
N GLY A 1014 2.00 5.95 14.02
CA GLY A 1014 1.22 6.64 15.06
C GLY A 1014 -0.14 7.13 14.57
N ALA A 1015 -0.23 7.65 13.34
CA ALA A 1015 -1.50 8.07 12.75
C ALA A 1015 -2.39 6.87 12.41
N VAL A 1016 -1.83 5.78 11.86
CA VAL A 1016 -2.56 4.52 11.65
C VAL A 1016 -3.06 3.96 12.99
N TRP A 1017 -2.23 3.91 14.03
CA TRP A 1017 -2.66 3.54 15.38
C TRP A 1017 -3.82 4.44 15.88
N SER A 1018 -3.70 5.77 15.73
CA SER A 1018 -4.72 6.74 16.14
C SER A 1018 -6.08 6.49 15.46
N ILE A 1019 -6.09 6.19 14.16
CA ILE A 1019 -7.30 5.88 13.37
C ILE A 1019 -8.09 4.69 13.97
N VAL A 1020 -7.43 3.82 14.75
CA VAL A 1020 -8.01 2.59 15.30
C VAL A 1020 -8.02 2.45 16.83
N THR A 1021 -7.37 3.36 17.56
CA THR A 1021 -7.73 3.58 18.98
C THR A 1021 -8.84 4.62 19.17
N MET A 1022 -9.21 5.35 18.11
CA MET A 1022 -10.30 6.35 18.14
C MET A 1022 -11.52 5.94 17.30
N GLY A 1023 -11.33 5.16 16.24
CA GLY A 1023 -12.41 4.59 15.41
C GLY A 1023 -13.05 5.62 14.48
N ILE A 1024 -12.51 5.78 13.27
CA ILE A 1024 -13.12 6.65 12.25
C ILE A 1024 -14.41 6.00 11.68
N GLU A 1025 -15.52 6.75 11.64
CA GLU A 1025 -16.70 6.35 10.87
C GLU A 1025 -16.42 6.47 9.36
N ILE A 1026 -15.96 5.39 8.73
CA ILE A 1026 -15.63 5.38 7.30
C ILE A 1026 -16.90 5.29 6.43
N HIS A 1027 -17.37 6.45 5.97
CA HIS A 1027 -18.58 6.60 5.15
C HIS A 1027 -18.27 6.60 3.65
N PHE A 1028 -17.95 5.41 3.11
CA PHE A 1028 -17.76 5.21 1.67
C PHE A 1028 -18.98 5.69 0.86
N PHE A 1029 -18.73 6.46 -0.20
CA PHE A 1029 -19.73 7.00 -1.14
C PHE A 1029 -20.85 7.85 -0.52
N LYS A 1030 -20.73 8.30 0.74
CA LYS A 1030 -21.70 9.22 1.37
C LYS A 1030 -20.99 10.40 2.07
N PRO A 1031 -20.56 11.42 1.31
CA PRO A 1031 -20.21 12.72 1.90
C PRO A 1031 -21.44 13.30 2.61
N LYS A 1032 -21.30 13.60 3.91
CA LYS A 1032 -22.36 14.20 4.76
C LYS A 1032 -22.55 15.69 4.45
#